data_AF-A0A2K1NYF2-F1
#
_entry.id   AF-A0A2K1NYF2-F1
#
_cell.length_a   1.000
_cell.length_b   1.000
_cell.length_c   1.000
_cell.angle_alpha   90.00
_cell.angle_beta   90.00
_cell.angle_gamma   90.00
#
_symmetry.space_group_name_H-M   'P 1'
#
loop_
_entity.id
_entity.type
_entity.pdbx_description
1 polymer ?
#
loop_
_entity_poly.entity_id
_entity_poly.type
_entity_poly.pdbx_seq_one_letter_code
_entity_poly.pdbx_strand_id
1 'polypeptide(L)'
;MKKLTILLITVIISLTALGIDVETVGDVYKTLIQTYNEGENISNEEFYLFFQELNNLGLYRFYRTQMIGSAEYIDRPTNVQTYLSQIYDNVQSQFTTIEEKLALAGFLVYVQSDLSGEQITQEMIRSLPAYFKTVQEYTRSLENDALTYFGNVIIYSLGIVDSAPFTNIERFPSNAQILDKRFYIYEGETNPEFDAIILENKQSLEQGIQQLAQSGLTGRPLQIAIDQLSYNYVNSLINETRDQLQQVTQIFIEEGKAGVNIAFIRIIIYAVLILITFLFLRKYLWVTVLSVFGVEFVYLLVFYNPITDTISSFLYGSYIVTFVFLFLAVLLFKSFGKKIKLTEKVINFSIFFLVLITLFVPSYYSYDLLMEKNNQFNNSAFETQLLNDVVVYPHAPIHKTISSLNSHLGSEYSQVNTFYRSIFGSFLGDLLNSQVLSQIQGSSVQTNREGLKIDKVENYRGIPLDFSNEITDFVNSSEISERNIYNELDTLKVQAHDVLKFSDAEFESKFIDASNQLLSSSDLIDPLLPSVNSYFNVDKVNKINLRTYNTIYGTKVFLLFFLSLTIFVIFEEKFTKYISLLSMLLVSILSFIKVTPLEVFSQIGYPTVLTVDYSFNYIFGIILLVLTSLLFVRYFYDLKNK
;
A
#
# COMPACT_ATOMS: atom_id res chain seq x y z
N MET A 1 -50.19 -17.70 33.12
CA MET A 1 -48.87 -18.21 32.72
C MET A 1 -48.67 -18.17 31.20
N LYS A 2 -49.47 -18.85 30.36
CA LYS A 2 -49.29 -18.82 28.88
C LYS A 2 -49.22 -17.42 28.23
N LYS A 3 -50.04 -16.44 28.68
CA LYS A 3 -50.00 -15.05 28.17
C LYS A 3 -48.73 -14.30 28.58
N LEU A 4 -48.17 -14.59 29.75
CA LEU A 4 -46.96 -13.94 30.25
C LEU A 4 -45.72 -14.51 29.55
N THR A 5 -45.70 -15.82 29.25
CA THR A 5 -44.66 -16.46 28.46
C THR A 5 -44.70 -16.00 27.00
N ILE A 6 -45.89 -15.85 26.41
CA ILE A 6 -46.04 -15.28 25.07
C ILE A 6 -45.56 -13.83 25.07
N LEU A 7 -45.96 -13.00 26.05
CA LEU A 7 -45.48 -11.62 26.15
C LEU A 7 -43.96 -11.52 26.36
N LEU A 8 -43.35 -12.40 27.15
CA LEU A 8 -41.89 -12.47 27.32
C LEU A 8 -41.20 -12.93 26.03
N ILE A 9 -41.76 -13.91 25.31
CA ILE A 9 -41.24 -14.35 24.02
C ILE A 9 -41.43 -13.26 22.96
N THR A 10 -42.54 -12.54 22.94
CA THR A 10 -42.77 -11.42 22.03
C THR A 10 -41.87 -10.23 22.37
N VAL A 11 -41.58 -9.97 23.66
CA VAL A 11 -40.63 -8.95 24.11
C VAL A 11 -39.19 -9.34 23.76
N ILE A 12 -38.81 -10.61 23.91
CA ILE A 12 -37.47 -11.13 23.54
C ILE A 12 -37.29 -11.18 22.02
N ILE A 13 -38.31 -11.57 21.25
CA ILE A 13 -38.30 -11.55 19.78
C ILE A 13 -38.43 -10.12 19.24
N SER A 14 -39.06 -9.21 19.97
CA SER A 14 -39.07 -7.81 19.59
C SER A 14 -37.75 -7.12 19.87
N LEU A 15 -36.95 -7.54 20.87
CA LEU A 15 -35.60 -7.03 21.18
C LEU A 15 -34.55 -7.35 20.11
N THR A 16 -34.88 -8.16 19.09
CA THR A 16 -33.96 -8.61 18.03
C THR A 16 -34.26 -7.97 16.66
N ALA A 17 -35.11 -6.94 16.59
CA ALA A 17 -35.62 -6.37 15.34
C ALA A 17 -34.90 -5.06 14.89
N LEU A 18 -34.17 -4.37 15.77
CA LEU A 18 -33.23 -3.31 15.40
C LEU A 18 -31.84 -3.49 16.01
N GLY A 19 -31.65 -4.43 16.92
CA GLY A 19 -30.31 -4.87 17.31
C GLY A 19 -29.62 -5.59 16.16
N ILE A 20 -28.32 -5.41 15.99
CA ILE A 20 -27.54 -6.24 15.07
C ILE A 20 -27.73 -7.69 15.50
N ASP A 21 -28.19 -8.55 14.60
CA ASP A 21 -28.24 -9.99 14.87
C ASP A 21 -26.81 -10.54 14.88
N VAL A 22 -26.22 -10.52 16.07
CA VAL A 22 -24.84 -10.93 16.33
C VAL A 22 -24.60 -12.39 15.92
N GLU A 23 -25.62 -13.26 16.03
CA GLU A 23 -25.52 -14.67 15.63
C GLU A 23 -25.47 -14.79 14.11
N THR A 24 -26.37 -14.10 13.40
CA THR A 24 -26.36 -14.04 11.94
C THR A 24 -25.05 -13.46 11.39
N VAL A 25 -24.52 -12.38 11.98
CA VAL A 25 -23.20 -11.84 11.60
C VAL A 25 -22.10 -12.88 11.76
N GLY A 26 -22.11 -13.63 12.86
CA GLY A 26 -21.13 -14.68 13.14
C GLY A 26 -21.21 -15.83 12.14
N ASP A 27 -22.42 -16.28 11.81
CA ASP A 27 -22.64 -17.39 10.88
C ASP A 27 -22.24 -17.02 9.44
N VAL A 28 -22.59 -15.81 8.99
CA VAL A 28 -22.17 -15.30 7.68
C VAL A 28 -20.65 -15.17 7.65
N TYR A 29 -20.02 -14.56 8.66
CA TYR A 29 -18.57 -14.40 8.75
C TYR A 29 -17.82 -15.74 8.67
N LYS A 30 -18.26 -16.76 9.41
CA LYS A 30 -17.70 -18.12 9.35
C LYS A 30 -17.82 -18.74 7.97
N THR A 31 -18.97 -18.57 7.33
CA THR A 31 -19.22 -19.07 5.97
C THR A 31 -18.28 -18.41 4.96
N LEU A 32 -18.06 -17.09 5.07
CA LEU A 32 -17.09 -16.37 4.23
C LEU A 32 -15.67 -16.90 4.44
N ILE A 33 -15.24 -17.09 5.70
CA ILE A 33 -13.91 -17.65 6.02
C ILE A 33 -13.74 -19.07 5.47
N GLN A 34 -14.74 -19.92 5.65
CA GLN A 34 -14.69 -21.30 5.17
C GLN A 34 -14.57 -21.34 3.65
N THR A 35 -15.38 -20.53 2.96
CA THR A 35 -15.36 -20.39 1.49
C THR A 35 -13.99 -19.92 1.00
N TYR A 36 -13.38 -18.95 1.69
CA TYR A 36 -12.03 -18.48 1.37
C TYR A 36 -10.97 -19.58 1.51
N ASN A 37 -11.02 -20.35 2.61
CA ASN A 37 -10.05 -21.42 2.88
C ASN A 37 -10.21 -22.66 1.99
N GLU A 38 -11.42 -22.93 1.51
CA GLU A 38 -11.71 -24.03 0.57
C GLU A 38 -11.26 -23.72 -0.87
N GLY A 39 -10.99 -22.45 -1.20
CA GLY A 39 -10.40 -21.98 -2.45
C GLY A 39 -11.39 -21.84 -3.63
N GLU A 40 -10.87 -21.53 -4.83
CA GLU A 40 -11.62 -21.20 -6.06
C GLU A 40 -12.58 -22.29 -6.60
N ASN A 41 -12.71 -23.46 -5.95
CA ASN A 41 -13.58 -24.56 -6.39
C ASN A 41 -15.07 -24.34 -6.09
N ILE A 42 -15.47 -23.14 -5.68
CA ILE A 42 -16.83 -22.85 -5.21
C ILE A 42 -17.58 -22.08 -6.29
N SER A 43 -18.68 -22.67 -6.77
CA SER A 43 -19.60 -22.12 -7.78
C SER A 43 -20.49 -20.97 -7.25
N ASN A 44 -20.01 -20.21 -6.26
CA ASN A 44 -20.78 -19.12 -5.67
C ASN A 44 -20.40 -17.80 -6.36
N GLU A 45 -21.31 -17.24 -7.16
CA GLU A 45 -21.08 -16.06 -8.00
C GLU A 45 -20.64 -14.83 -7.17
N GLU A 46 -21.09 -14.74 -5.92
CA GLU A 46 -20.75 -13.64 -4.99
C GLU A 46 -19.24 -13.61 -4.65
N PHE A 47 -18.61 -14.78 -4.54
CA PHE A 47 -17.19 -14.89 -4.21
C PHE A 47 -16.26 -14.78 -5.41
N TYR A 48 -16.77 -15.07 -6.61
CA TYR A 48 -15.98 -14.98 -7.84
C TYR A 48 -15.45 -13.55 -8.05
N LEU A 49 -16.30 -12.53 -7.87
CA LEU A 49 -15.88 -11.14 -7.99
C LEU A 49 -14.87 -10.75 -6.91
N PHE A 50 -15.05 -11.23 -5.67
CA PHE A 50 -14.09 -11.00 -4.59
C PHE A 50 -12.70 -11.55 -4.93
N PHE A 51 -12.60 -12.82 -5.36
CA PHE A 51 -11.32 -13.42 -5.73
C PHE A 51 -10.71 -12.77 -6.97
N GLN A 52 -11.53 -12.40 -7.95
CA GLN A 52 -11.08 -11.66 -9.13
C GLN A 52 -10.46 -10.31 -8.73
N GLU A 53 -11.13 -9.54 -7.86
CA GLU A 53 -10.62 -8.27 -7.36
C GLU A 53 -9.38 -8.43 -6.48
N LEU A 54 -9.31 -9.51 -5.68
CA LEU A 54 -8.13 -9.84 -4.88
C LEU A 54 -6.92 -10.18 -5.77
N ASN A 55 -7.14 -10.91 -6.86
CA ASN A 55 -6.12 -11.17 -7.87
C ASN A 55 -5.70 -9.87 -8.59
N ASN A 56 -6.65 -9.00 -8.95
CA ASN A 56 -6.38 -7.70 -9.53
C ASN A 56 -5.53 -6.80 -8.61
N LEU A 57 -5.76 -6.85 -7.29
CA LEU A 57 -4.92 -6.19 -6.28
C LEU A 57 -3.48 -6.72 -6.29
N GLY A 58 -3.31 -8.05 -6.35
CA GLY A 58 -2.00 -8.69 -6.51
C GLY A 58 -1.29 -8.26 -7.79
N LEU A 59 -1.99 -8.26 -8.92
CA LEU A 59 -1.49 -7.80 -10.23
C LEU A 59 -1.10 -6.32 -10.20
N TYR A 60 -1.92 -5.45 -9.61
CA TYR A 60 -1.60 -4.04 -9.49
C TYR A 60 -0.29 -3.82 -8.73
N ARG A 61 -0.11 -4.45 -7.57
CA ARG A 61 1.13 -4.30 -6.80
C ARG A 61 2.34 -4.89 -7.52
N PHE A 62 2.13 -6.01 -8.22
CA PHE A 62 3.16 -6.60 -9.05
C PHE A 62 3.59 -5.65 -10.17
N TYR A 63 2.67 -5.14 -10.99
CA TYR A 63 2.95 -4.20 -12.08
C TYR A 63 3.56 -2.90 -11.58
N ARG A 64 3.01 -2.32 -10.51
CA ARG A 64 3.58 -1.12 -9.86
C ARG A 64 5.04 -1.34 -9.49
N THR A 65 5.35 -2.49 -8.87
CA THR A 65 6.72 -2.83 -8.48
C THR A 65 7.65 -2.98 -9.69
N GLN A 66 7.16 -3.53 -10.81
CA GLN A 66 7.93 -3.64 -12.05
C GLN A 66 8.15 -2.29 -12.75
N MET A 67 7.15 -1.41 -12.73
CA MET A 67 7.15 -0.15 -13.48
C MET A 67 7.84 1.00 -12.72
N ILE A 68 7.55 1.16 -11.43
CA ILE A 68 8.00 2.32 -10.63
C ILE A 68 8.62 1.92 -9.27
N GLY A 69 8.74 0.62 -8.99
CA GLY A 69 9.29 0.09 -7.74
C GLY A 69 8.25 -0.06 -6.63
N SER A 70 8.68 -0.56 -5.46
CA SER A 70 7.78 -0.90 -4.34
C SER A 70 7.52 0.26 -3.36
N ALA A 71 8.30 1.34 -3.43
CA ALA A 71 8.15 2.46 -2.51
C ALA A 71 7.00 3.38 -2.92
N GLU A 72 6.19 3.79 -1.94
CA GLU A 72 5.23 4.88 -2.08
C GLU A 72 5.82 6.13 -1.42
N TYR A 73 6.12 7.14 -2.22
CA TYR A 73 6.70 8.40 -1.74
C TYR A 73 5.58 9.39 -1.37
N ILE A 74 4.76 9.00 -0.39
CA ILE A 74 3.70 9.82 0.21
C ILE A 74 3.83 9.85 1.74
N ASP A 75 3.33 10.91 2.37
CA ASP A 75 3.44 11.13 3.83
C ASP A 75 2.80 10.00 4.65
N ARG A 76 1.82 9.28 4.08
CA ARG A 76 1.21 8.09 4.65
C ARG A 76 0.97 7.06 3.55
N PRO A 77 1.81 6.01 3.44
CA PRO A 77 1.61 4.93 2.49
C PRO A 77 0.21 4.33 2.60
N THR A 78 -0.38 4.00 1.46
CA THR A 78 -1.69 3.38 1.38
C THR A 78 -1.58 1.95 1.88
N ASN A 79 -2.28 1.63 2.97
CA ASN A 79 -2.26 0.30 3.56
C ASN A 79 -3.15 -0.66 2.76
N VAL A 80 -2.92 -1.97 2.85
CA VAL A 80 -3.77 -3.02 2.25
C VAL A 80 -5.24 -2.85 2.64
N GLN A 81 -5.52 -2.32 3.84
CA GLN A 81 -6.86 -1.96 4.32
C GLN A 81 -7.63 -1.03 3.38
N THR A 82 -6.96 -0.06 2.78
CA THR A 82 -7.59 0.88 1.84
C THR A 82 -8.02 0.15 0.58
N TYR A 83 -7.15 -0.73 0.03
CA TYR A 83 -7.47 -1.51 -1.15
C TYR A 83 -8.53 -2.57 -0.88
N LEU A 84 -8.50 -3.24 0.27
CA LEU A 84 -9.56 -4.17 0.67
C LEU A 84 -10.91 -3.45 0.84
N SER A 85 -10.91 -2.20 1.30
CA SER A 85 -12.12 -1.38 1.35
C SER A 85 -12.59 -0.95 -0.05
N GLN A 86 -11.69 -0.83 -1.02
CA GLN A 86 -12.07 -0.60 -2.41
C GLN A 86 -12.72 -1.87 -3.01
N ILE A 87 -12.22 -3.06 -2.66
CA ILE A 87 -12.89 -4.33 -3.00
C ILE A 87 -14.27 -4.38 -2.35
N TYR A 88 -14.38 -4.02 -1.06
CA TYR A 88 -15.66 -3.91 -0.38
C TYR A 88 -16.65 -3.05 -1.16
N ASP A 89 -16.24 -1.86 -1.60
CA ASP A 89 -17.14 -0.96 -2.33
C ASP A 89 -17.63 -1.55 -3.67
N ASN A 90 -16.84 -2.41 -4.30
CA ASN A 90 -17.19 -3.10 -5.55
C ASN A 90 -18.13 -4.29 -5.34
N VAL A 91 -18.07 -4.97 -4.19
CA VAL A 91 -18.84 -6.21 -3.94
C VAL A 91 -20.02 -6.02 -2.98
N GLN A 92 -20.03 -4.98 -2.15
CA GLN A 92 -21.03 -4.77 -1.09
C GLN A 92 -22.47 -4.71 -1.62
N SER A 93 -22.68 -4.37 -2.90
CA SER A 93 -24.01 -4.31 -3.50
C SER A 93 -24.70 -5.66 -3.59
N GLN A 94 -23.95 -6.76 -3.46
CA GLN A 94 -24.50 -8.12 -3.38
C GLN A 94 -25.09 -8.43 -2.01
N PHE A 95 -24.68 -7.69 -0.98
CA PHE A 95 -25.12 -7.85 0.39
C PHE A 95 -26.20 -6.81 0.72
N THR A 96 -27.34 -7.28 1.21
CA THR A 96 -28.53 -6.44 1.40
C THR A 96 -28.69 -6.00 2.84
N THR A 97 -28.40 -6.87 3.80
CA THR A 97 -28.59 -6.61 5.22
C THR A 97 -27.37 -5.93 5.84
N ILE A 98 -27.57 -5.28 7.00
CA ILE A 98 -26.44 -4.69 7.73
C ILE A 98 -25.54 -5.78 8.30
N GLU A 99 -26.11 -6.91 8.70
CA GLU A 99 -25.41 -8.08 9.23
C GLU A 99 -24.44 -8.65 8.20
N GLU A 100 -24.90 -8.83 6.97
CA GLU A 100 -24.09 -9.30 5.85
C GLU A 100 -22.93 -8.35 5.54
N LYS A 101 -23.21 -7.03 5.51
CA LYS A 101 -22.19 -5.99 5.26
C LYS A 101 -21.17 -5.91 6.38
N LEU A 102 -21.60 -6.04 7.64
CA LEU A 102 -20.70 -6.10 8.79
C LEU A 102 -19.85 -7.37 8.76
N ALA A 103 -20.45 -8.53 8.45
CA ALA A 103 -19.74 -9.79 8.30
C ALA A 103 -18.70 -9.74 7.17
N LEU A 104 -19.04 -9.14 6.02
CA LEU A 104 -18.11 -8.89 4.91
C LEU A 104 -16.95 -7.99 5.35
N ALA A 105 -17.22 -6.90 6.06
CA ALA A 105 -16.17 -6.02 6.57
C ALA A 105 -15.25 -6.76 7.57
N GLY A 106 -15.82 -7.58 8.46
CA GLY A 106 -15.06 -8.47 9.34
C GLY A 106 -14.22 -9.48 8.55
N PHE A 107 -14.78 -10.08 7.51
CA PHE A 107 -14.09 -11.00 6.62
C PHE A 107 -12.89 -10.35 5.92
N LEU A 108 -12.98 -9.09 5.52
CA LEU A 108 -11.82 -8.37 4.96
C LEU A 108 -10.70 -8.17 5.98
N VAL A 109 -11.03 -8.05 7.27
CA VAL A 109 -10.01 -8.04 8.34
C VAL A 109 -9.34 -9.41 8.45
N TYR A 110 -10.10 -10.49 8.32
CA TYR A 110 -9.55 -11.83 8.25
C TYR A 110 -8.61 -12.00 7.06
N VAL A 111 -9.00 -11.55 5.86
CA VAL A 111 -8.15 -11.56 4.66
C VAL A 111 -6.88 -10.73 4.87
N GLN A 112 -6.99 -9.54 5.48
CA GLN A 112 -5.81 -8.74 5.84
C GLN A 112 -4.85 -9.53 6.75
N SER A 113 -5.40 -10.18 7.78
CA SER A 113 -4.66 -10.98 8.75
C SER A 113 -3.96 -12.17 8.10
N ASP A 114 -4.63 -12.84 7.15
CA ASP A 114 -4.04 -13.92 6.35
C ASP A 114 -2.89 -13.42 5.46
N LEU A 115 -3.09 -12.30 4.76
CA LEU A 115 -2.08 -11.70 3.88
C LEU A 115 -0.85 -11.19 4.64
N SER A 116 -1.02 -10.64 5.85
CA SER A 116 0.08 -10.11 6.67
C SER A 116 0.71 -11.14 7.61
N GLY A 117 0.02 -12.25 7.88
CA GLY A 117 0.40 -13.22 8.91
C GLY A 117 0.28 -12.68 10.34
N GLU A 118 -0.46 -11.59 10.55
CA GLU A 118 -0.67 -10.95 11.86
C GLU A 118 -1.99 -11.41 12.48
N GLN A 119 -2.12 -11.33 13.81
CA GLN A 119 -3.39 -11.62 14.47
C GLN A 119 -4.40 -10.48 14.28
N ILE A 120 -5.68 -10.84 14.17
CA ILE A 120 -6.77 -9.88 14.20
C ILE A 120 -6.78 -9.19 15.57
N THR A 121 -6.73 -7.86 15.56
CA THR A 121 -6.85 -7.02 16.76
C THR A 121 -8.04 -6.09 16.62
N GLN A 122 -8.54 -5.57 17.76
CA GLN A 122 -9.61 -4.56 17.75
C GLN A 122 -9.23 -3.33 16.93
N GLU A 123 -7.96 -2.91 16.98
CA GLU A 123 -7.47 -1.77 16.20
C GLU A 123 -7.53 -2.06 14.70
N MET A 124 -7.12 -3.26 14.27
CA MET A 124 -7.18 -3.67 12.87
C MET A 124 -8.62 -3.64 12.32
N ILE A 125 -9.60 -4.09 13.11
CA ILE A 125 -11.02 -4.03 12.76
C ILE A 125 -11.50 -2.59 12.66
N ARG A 126 -11.21 -1.77 13.68
CA ARG A 126 -11.67 -0.39 13.76
C ARG A 126 -11.01 0.52 12.72
N SER A 127 -9.78 0.23 12.34
CA SER A 127 -9.04 1.03 11.35
C SER A 127 -9.41 0.67 9.91
N LEU A 128 -10.14 -0.43 9.67
CA LEU A 128 -10.63 -0.79 8.35
C LEU A 128 -11.71 0.21 7.90
N PRO A 129 -11.49 0.97 6.81
CA PRO A 129 -12.45 1.98 6.35
C PRO A 129 -13.85 1.39 6.04
N ALA A 130 -13.91 0.21 5.44
CA ALA A 130 -15.17 -0.50 5.18
C ALA A 130 -15.98 -0.75 6.47
N TYR A 131 -15.34 -1.30 7.52
CA TYR A 131 -16.01 -1.55 8.80
C TYR A 131 -16.51 -0.25 9.43
N PHE A 132 -15.65 0.77 9.49
CA PHE A 132 -16.00 2.07 10.05
C PHE A 132 -17.19 2.72 9.32
N LYS A 133 -17.18 2.69 7.98
CA LYS A 133 -18.26 3.21 7.14
C LYS A 133 -19.57 2.47 7.40
N THR A 134 -19.56 1.15 7.40
CA THR A 134 -20.76 0.33 7.64
C THR A 134 -21.37 0.59 9.02
N VAL A 135 -20.54 0.67 10.07
CA VAL A 135 -20.98 1.00 11.43
C VAL A 135 -21.57 2.42 11.51
N GLN A 136 -20.93 3.39 10.86
CA GLN A 136 -21.36 4.78 10.87
C GLN A 136 -22.68 4.97 10.12
N GLU A 137 -22.83 4.34 8.95
CA GLU A 137 -24.06 4.38 8.15
C GLU A 137 -25.23 3.78 8.93
N TYR A 138 -25.02 2.63 9.57
CA TYR A 138 -26.04 1.99 10.40
C TYR A 138 -26.40 2.83 11.63
N THR A 139 -25.40 3.29 12.40
CA THR A 139 -25.65 4.09 13.60
C THR A 139 -26.41 5.38 13.25
N ARG A 140 -26.05 6.02 12.13
CA ARG A 140 -26.72 7.23 11.66
C ARG A 140 -28.15 6.95 11.20
N SER A 141 -28.40 5.83 10.52
CA SER A 141 -29.76 5.43 10.12
C SER A 141 -30.63 5.20 11.36
N LEU A 142 -30.15 4.38 12.31
CA LEU A 142 -30.84 4.08 13.55
C LEU A 142 -31.13 5.35 14.37
N GLU A 143 -30.15 6.24 14.51
CA GLU A 143 -30.33 7.52 15.21
C GLU A 143 -31.41 8.38 14.55
N ASN A 144 -31.39 8.53 13.23
CA ASN A 144 -32.39 9.32 12.52
C ASN A 144 -33.80 8.72 12.64
N ASP A 145 -33.93 7.41 12.49
CA ASP A 145 -35.21 6.71 12.58
C ASP A 145 -35.78 6.80 14.00
N ALA A 146 -34.93 6.59 15.02
CA ALA A 146 -35.32 6.72 16.43
C ALA A 146 -35.69 8.16 16.81
N LEU A 147 -34.90 9.16 16.40
CA LEU A 147 -35.21 10.58 16.64
C LEU A 147 -36.55 10.97 16.00
N THR A 148 -36.80 10.51 14.78
CA THR A 148 -38.07 10.75 14.07
C THR A 148 -39.22 10.07 14.79
N TYR A 149 -39.05 8.82 15.24
CA TYR A 149 -40.08 8.07 15.96
C TYR A 149 -40.45 8.70 17.31
N PHE A 150 -39.47 8.92 18.19
CA PHE A 150 -39.70 9.55 19.49
C PHE A 150 -40.21 10.98 19.33
N GLY A 151 -39.66 11.72 18.37
CA GLY A 151 -40.12 13.04 18.00
C GLY A 151 -41.60 13.04 17.60
N ASN A 152 -42.04 12.09 16.75
CA ASN A 152 -43.44 11.92 16.36
C ASN A 152 -44.35 11.70 17.58
N VAL A 153 -43.92 10.87 18.53
CA VAL A 153 -44.68 10.56 19.75
C VAL A 153 -44.79 11.78 20.66
N ILE A 154 -43.71 12.54 20.81
CA ILE A 154 -43.69 13.79 21.60
C ILE A 154 -44.63 14.83 20.97
N ILE A 155 -44.56 15.06 19.66
CA ILE A 155 -45.43 16.06 19.00
C ILE A 155 -46.90 15.60 18.98
N TYR A 156 -47.17 14.30 18.98
CA TYR A 156 -48.51 13.75 19.16
C TYR A 156 -49.05 14.00 20.57
N SER A 157 -48.23 13.77 21.60
CA SER A 157 -48.59 14.04 23.00
C SER A 157 -48.82 15.54 23.26
N LEU A 158 -48.07 16.42 22.59
CA LEU A 158 -48.28 17.88 22.62
C LEU A 158 -49.50 18.35 21.82
N GLY A 159 -50.19 17.47 21.08
CA GLY A 159 -51.36 17.82 20.27
C GLY A 159 -51.06 18.55 18.96
N ILE A 160 -49.81 18.49 18.47
CA ILE A 160 -49.38 19.14 17.22
C ILE A 160 -49.81 18.31 15.98
N VAL A 161 -49.91 16.99 16.15
CA VAL A 161 -50.37 16.02 15.14
C VAL A 161 -51.41 15.06 15.74
N ASP A 162 -52.26 14.52 14.88
CA ASP A 162 -53.38 13.65 15.28
C ASP A 162 -53.02 12.17 15.32
N SER A 163 -51.89 11.78 14.70
CA SER A 163 -51.40 10.40 14.63
C SER A 163 -49.91 10.31 14.97
N ALA A 164 -49.54 9.22 15.62
CA ALA A 164 -48.16 8.80 15.87
C ALA A 164 -48.08 7.27 15.78
N PRO A 165 -46.89 6.73 15.55
CA PRO A 165 -46.70 5.27 15.56
C PRO A 165 -47.00 4.66 16.94
N PHE A 166 -46.78 5.41 18.03
CA PHE A 166 -47.17 5.00 19.38
C PHE A 166 -48.18 5.99 20.00
N THR A 167 -49.33 5.46 20.44
CA THR A 167 -50.45 6.29 20.96
C THR A 167 -50.76 6.06 22.44
N ASN A 168 -50.14 5.07 23.09
CA ASN A 168 -50.34 4.79 24.51
C ASN A 168 -49.50 5.73 25.41
N ILE A 169 -49.66 7.04 25.23
CA ILE A 169 -48.99 8.11 25.96
C ILE A 169 -50.01 9.20 26.32
N GLU A 170 -49.89 9.83 27.49
CA GLU A 170 -50.78 10.92 27.89
C GLU A 170 -50.66 12.11 26.93
N ARG A 171 -51.79 12.74 26.59
CA ARG A 171 -51.82 13.98 25.81
C ARG A 171 -51.90 15.18 26.74
N PHE A 172 -50.98 16.12 26.58
CA PHE A 172 -50.95 17.35 27.38
C PHE A 172 -51.54 18.51 26.58
N PRO A 173 -52.52 19.26 27.13
CA PRO A 173 -53.06 20.43 26.46
C PRO A 173 -51.97 21.50 26.30
N SER A 174 -51.63 21.84 25.06
CA SER A 174 -50.59 22.81 24.73
C SER A 174 -51.02 23.70 23.56
N ASN A 175 -50.53 24.95 23.54
CA ASN A 175 -50.61 25.85 22.38
C ASN A 175 -49.37 25.74 21.47
N ALA A 176 -48.58 24.67 21.64
CA ALA A 176 -47.35 24.40 20.92
C ALA A 176 -47.56 24.37 19.40
N GLN A 177 -46.68 25.05 18.66
CA GLN A 177 -46.62 25.01 17.20
C GLN A 177 -45.16 24.90 16.78
N ILE A 178 -44.86 24.07 15.78
CA ILE A 178 -43.53 23.93 15.18
C ILE A 178 -43.57 24.39 13.72
N LEU A 179 -42.42 24.83 13.20
CA LEU A 179 -42.32 25.44 11.88
C LEU A 179 -42.41 24.41 10.74
N ASP A 180 -41.79 23.25 10.92
CA ASP A 180 -41.83 22.15 9.95
C ASP A 180 -42.10 20.84 10.68
N LYS A 181 -43.21 20.21 10.32
CA LYS A 181 -43.66 18.93 10.90
C LYS A 181 -43.03 17.74 10.20
N ARG A 182 -42.56 17.88 8.96
CA ARG A 182 -42.12 16.77 8.10
C ARG A 182 -40.94 16.00 8.70
N PHE A 183 -40.06 16.69 9.42
CA PHE A 183 -38.91 16.07 10.09
C PHE A 183 -39.27 15.17 11.29
N TYR A 184 -40.53 15.16 11.71
CA TYR A 184 -41.01 14.40 12.87
C TYR A 184 -42.17 13.47 12.51
N ILE A 185 -42.51 13.33 11.23
CA ILE A 185 -43.52 12.38 10.79
C ILE A 185 -42.80 11.09 10.46
N TYR A 186 -43.07 10.05 11.25
CA TYR A 186 -42.55 8.72 10.99
C TYR A 186 -43.50 8.00 10.02
N GLU A 187 -43.02 7.70 8.81
CA GLU A 187 -43.82 7.10 7.73
C GLU A 187 -43.79 5.55 7.73
N GLY A 188 -43.00 4.94 8.61
CA GLY A 188 -42.89 3.48 8.73
C GLY A 188 -43.97 2.83 9.61
N GLU A 189 -43.95 1.50 9.67
CA GLU A 189 -44.80 0.73 10.60
C GLU A 189 -44.35 0.93 12.06
N THR A 190 -45.28 0.74 13.00
CA THR A 190 -45.01 0.82 14.44
C THR A 190 -43.83 -0.08 14.82
N ASN A 191 -42.90 0.44 15.61
CA ASN A 191 -41.68 -0.27 15.95
C ASN A 191 -41.76 -0.80 17.39
N PRO A 192 -41.83 -2.14 17.59
CA PRO A 192 -42.00 -2.71 18.92
C PRO A 192 -40.88 -2.39 19.92
N GLU A 193 -39.65 -2.14 19.47
CA GLU A 193 -38.52 -1.81 20.35
C GLU A 193 -38.59 -0.36 20.83
N PHE A 194 -38.85 0.56 19.90
CA PHE A 194 -39.09 1.96 20.27
C PHE A 194 -40.29 2.08 21.20
N ASP A 195 -41.34 1.28 20.98
CA ASP A 195 -42.49 1.17 21.87
C ASP A 195 -42.10 0.64 23.25
N ALA A 196 -41.24 -0.37 23.34
CA ALA A 196 -40.75 -0.91 24.61
C ALA A 196 -39.95 0.15 25.40
N ILE A 197 -39.09 0.92 24.73
CA ILE A 197 -38.33 2.02 25.34
C ILE A 197 -39.27 3.10 25.87
N ILE A 198 -40.28 3.48 25.08
CA ILE A 198 -41.31 4.43 25.52
C ILE A 198 -42.06 3.89 26.74
N LEU A 199 -42.42 2.61 26.74
CA LEU A 199 -43.15 1.99 27.86
C LEU A 199 -42.31 1.92 29.14
N GLU A 200 -41.04 1.52 29.04
CA GLU A 200 -40.12 1.47 30.18
C GLU A 200 -39.90 2.85 30.79
N ASN A 201 -39.80 3.88 29.94
CA ASN A 201 -39.49 5.24 30.35
C ASN A 201 -40.72 6.17 30.41
N LYS A 202 -41.94 5.60 30.33
CA LYS A 202 -43.18 6.35 30.09
C LYS A 202 -43.37 7.53 31.03
N GLN A 203 -43.19 7.32 32.34
CA GLN A 203 -43.36 8.36 33.35
C GLN A 203 -42.36 9.52 33.18
N SER A 204 -41.11 9.21 32.85
CA SER A 204 -40.06 10.20 32.63
C SER A 204 -40.33 11.01 31.36
N LEU A 205 -40.73 10.32 30.28
CA LEU A 205 -41.09 10.95 29.01
C LEU A 205 -42.32 11.86 29.16
N GLU A 206 -43.38 11.39 29.82
CA GLU A 206 -44.58 12.17 30.10
C GLU A 206 -44.27 13.42 30.94
N GLN A 207 -43.41 13.31 31.96
CA GLN A 207 -42.94 14.48 32.73
C GLN A 207 -42.16 15.47 31.87
N GLY A 208 -41.28 14.99 30.99
CA GLY A 208 -40.54 15.83 30.04
C GLY A 208 -41.48 16.56 29.07
N ILE A 209 -42.47 15.86 28.51
CA ILE A 209 -43.45 16.45 27.60
C ILE A 209 -44.35 17.45 28.35
N GLN A 210 -44.75 17.15 29.58
CA GLN A 210 -45.52 18.06 30.42
C GLN A 210 -44.75 19.37 30.69
N GLN A 211 -43.44 19.30 30.94
CA GLN A 211 -42.58 20.47 31.07
C GLN A 211 -42.52 21.28 29.77
N LEU A 212 -42.39 20.61 28.61
CA LEU A 212 -42.44 21.27 27.30
C LEU A 212 -43.80 21.96 27.09
N ALA A 213 -44.91 21.31 27.43
CA ALA A 213 -46.25 21.88 27.30
C ALA A 213 -46.44 23.12 28.19
N GLN A 214 -45.87 23.15 29.39
CA GLN A 214 -45.95 24.26 30.35
C GLN A 214 -44.96 25.40 30.06
N SER A 215 -43.91 25.15 29.28
CA SER A 215 -42.86 26.13 28.97
C SER A 215 -43.31 27.30 28.09
N GLY A 216 -44.41 27.12 27.33
CA GLY A 216 -44.90 28.11 26.36
C GLY A 216 -44.03 28.27 25.10
N LEU A 217 -43.05 27.38 24.88
CA LEU A 217 -42.17 27.41 23.71
C LEU A 217 -42.93 27.10 22.41
N THR A 218 -42.60 27.82 21.34
CA THR A 218 -43.12 27.60 19.98
C THR A 218 -42.02 27.82 18.94
N GLY A 219 -42.25 27.36 17.71
CA GLY A 219 -41.33 27.49 16.58
C GLY A 219 -40.04 26.67 16.76
N ARG A 220 -38.91 27.23 16.33
CA ARG A 220 -37.59 26.58 16.39
C ARG A 220 -37.11 26.22 17.81
N PRO A 221 -37.31 27.07 18.85
CA PRO A 221 -36.98 26.71 20.22
C PRO A 221 -37.66 25.42 20.71
N LEU A 222 -38.92 25.19 20.32
CA LEU A 222 -39.64 23.97 20.67
C LEU A 222 -39.08 22.76 19.93
N GLN A 223 -38.73 22.90 18.65
CA GLN A 223 -38.10 21.82 17.87
C GLN A 223 -36.79 21.36 18.53
N ILE A 224 -35.91 22.30 18.94
CA ILE A 224 -34.67 21.98 19.65
C ILE A 224 -34.96 21.23 20.97
N ALA A 225 -35.99 21.65 21.71
CA ALA A 225 -36.34 21.02 22.98
C ALA A 225 -36.95 19.61 22.79
N ILE A 226 -37.69 19.40 21.70
CA ILE A 226 -38.18 18.08 21.29
C ILE A 226 -36.99 17.18 20.95
N ASP A 227 -36.04 17.66 20.13
CA ASP A 227 -34.85 16.88 19.75
C ASP A 227 -34.06 16.47 21.00
N GLN A 228 -33.81 17.42 21.92
CA GLN A 228 -33.11 17.16 23.19
C GLN A 228 -33.83 16.11 24.05
N LEU A 229 -35.17 16.15 24.10
CA LEU A 229 -35.94 15.14 24.83
C LEU A 229 -35.87 13.78 24.15
N SER A 230 -36.01 13.73 22.82
CA SER A 230 -35.85 12.50 22.02
C SER A 230 -34.48 11.86 22.24
N TYR A 231 -33.40 12.66 22.24
CA TYR A 231 -32.03 12.19 22.44
C TYR A 231 -31.81 11.40 23.73
N ASN A 232 -32.56 11.70 24.80
CA ASN A 232 -32.44 10.95 26.06
C ASN A 232 -32.83 9.48 25.91
N TYR A 233 -33.73 9.16 24.98
CA TYR A 233 -34.22 7.80 24.72
C TYR A 233 -33.51 7.14 23.54
N VAL A 234 -32.89 7.94 22.67
CA VAL A 234 -32.00 7.42 21.61
C VAL A 234 -30.65 6.96 22.18
N ASN A 235 -30.16 7.61 23.24
CA ASN A 235 -28.88 7.25 23.86
C ASN A 235 -28.82 5.81 24.38
N SER A 236 -29.92 5.24 24.87
CA SER A 236 -29.96 3.84 25.29
C SER A 236 -29.78 2.88 24.11
N LEU A 237 -30.44 3.15 22.98
CA LEU A 237 -30.29 2.38 21.73
C LEU A 237 -28.85 2.44 21.20
N ILE A 238 -28.24 3.62 21.20
CA ILE A 238 -26.86 3.82 20.75
C ILE A 238 -25.89 3.02 21.65
N ASN A 239 -26.12 2.99 22.96
CA ASN A 239 -25.28 2.23 23.87
C ASN A 239 -25.45 0.72 23.68
N GLU A 240 -26.68 0.23 23.52
CA GLU A 240 -26.96 -1.18 23.23
C GLU A 240 -26.33 -1.61 21.89
N THR A 241 -26.46 -0.78 20.85
CA THR A 241 -25.81 -0.98 19.55
C THR A 241 -24.28 -1.04 19.70
N ARG A 242 -23.69 -0.18 20.53
CA ARG A 242 -22.24 -0.21 20.80
C ARG A 242 -21.82 -1.51 21.47
N ASP A 243 -22.61 -2.01 22.42
CA ASP A 243 -22.34 -3.28 23.10
C ASP A 243 -22.47 -4.47 22.13
N GLN A 244 -23.45 -4.46 21.23
CA GLN A 244 -23.60 -5.46 20.16
C GLN A 244 -22.43 -5.41 19.17
N LEU A 245 -22.00 -4.22 18.74
CA LEU A 245 -20.82 -4.06 17.87
C LEU A 245 -19.54 -4.54 18.54
N GLN A 246 -19.42 -4.38 19.86
CA GLN A 246 -18.30 -4.93 20.62
C GLN A 246 -18.35 -6.47 20.65
N GLN A 247 -19.54 -7.08 20.77
CA GLN A 247 -19.70 -8.53 20.66
C GLN A 247 -19.34 -9.03 19.26
N VAL A 248 -19.81 -8.36 18.20
CA VAL A 248 -19.43 -8.66 16.81
C VAL A 248 -17.91 -8.59 16.61
N THR A 249 -17.27 -7.53 17.13
CA THR A 249 -15.81 -7.39 17.08
C THR A 249 -15.11 -8.55 17.79
N GLN A 250 -15.65 -9.00 18.93
CA GLN A 250 -15.12 -10.14 19.67
C GLN A 250 -15.28 -11.44 18.88
N ILE A 251 -16.41 -11.67 18.21
CA ILE A 251 -16.62 -12.82 17.31
C ILE A 251 -15.59 -12.81 16.19
N PHE A 252 -15.36 -11.66 15.54
CA PHE A 252 -14.34 -11.56 14.49
C PHE A 252 -12.94 -11.95 14.99
N ILE A 253 -12.58 -11.51 16.19
CA ILE A 253 -11.30 -11.85 16.83
C ILE A 253 -11.24 -13.33 17.22
N GLU A 254 -12.32 -13.92 17.73
CA GLU A 254 -12.32 -15.30 18.25
C GLU A 254 -12.36 -16.34 17.12
N GLU A 255 -13.24 -16.13 16.15
CA GLU A 255 -13.46 -17.04 15.02
C GLU A 255 -12.43 -16.82 13.91
N GLY A 256 -11.91 -15.59 13.78
CA GLY A 256 -10.84 -15.25 12.83
C GLY A 256 -9.43 -15.57 13.32
N LYS A 257 -9.24 -16.26 14.46
CA LYS A 257 -7.90 -16.68 14.93
C LYS A 257 -7.29 -17.71 13.98
N ALA A 258 -6.63 -17.25 12.93
CA ALA A 258 -5.54 -17.99 12.35
C ALA A 258 -4.47 -18.22 13.44
N GLY A 259 -3.99 -19.45 13.57
CA GLY A 259 -3.09 -19.85 14.66
C GLY A 259 -1.86 -18.95 14.73
N VAL A 260 -1.49 -18.50 15.94
CA VAL A 260 -0.27 -17.74 16.16
C VAL A 260 0.90 -18.49 15.51
N ASN A 261 1.64 -17.85 14.59
CA ASN A 261 2.85 -18.45 14.05
C ASN A 261 3.94 -18.45 15.14
N ILE A 262 3.86 -19.45 16.02
CA ILE A 262 4.82 -19.71 17.11
C ILE A 262 6.08 -20.38 16.55
N ALA A 263 6.15 -20.62 15.24
CA ALA A 263 7.25 -21.36 14.65
C ALA A 263 8.60 -20.66 14.93
N PHE A 264 8.65 -19.33 15.07
CA PHE A 264 9.87 -18.59 15.42
C PHE A 264 10.48 -18.99 16.78
N ILE A 265 9.69 -19.54 17.73
CA ILE A 265 10.20 -20.02 19.02
C ILE A 265 11.27 -21.09 18.81
N ARG A 266 11.21 -21.86 17.71
CA ARG A 266 12.26 -22.83 17.34
C ARG A 266 13.65 -22.18 17.32
N ILE A 267 13.75 -20.93 16.86
CA ILE A 267 15.01 -20.20 16.74
C ILE A 267 15.57 -19.85 18.12
N ILE A 268 14.69 -19.48 19.07
CA ILE A 268 15.06 -19.24 20.47
C ILE A 268 15.57 -20.55 21.09
N ILE A 269 14.86 -21.65 20.87
CA ILE A 269 15.28 -22.98 21.34
C ILE A 269 16.64 -23.36 20.77
N TYR A 270 16.89 -23.12 19.47
CA TYR A 270 18.18 -23.38 18.84
C TYR A 270 19.30 -22.54 19.45
N ALA A 271 19.06 -21.25 19.69
CA ALA A 271 20.04 -20.37 20.33
C ALA A 271 20.41 -20.84 21.74
N VAL A 272 19.42 -21.23 22.55
CA VAL A 272 19.64 -21.78 23.89
C VAL A 272 20.41 -23.10 23.82
N LEU A 273 20.03 -24.00 22.91
CA LEU A 273 20.67 -25.30 22.76
C LEU A 273 22.13 -25.17 22.31
N ILE A 274 22.42 -24.25 21.37
CA ILE A 274 23.78 -23.90 20.95
C ILE A 274 24.57 -23.29 22.10
N LEU A 275 23.98 -22.37 22.88
CA LEU A 275 24.63 -21.73 24.02
C LEU A 275 24.99 -22.73 25.12
N ILE A 276 24.05 -23.60 25.52
CA ILE A 276 24.28 -24.67 26.50
C ILE A 276 25.39 -25.60 26.00
N THR A 277 25.32 -26.02 24.73
CA THR A 277 26.38 -26.87 24.16
C THR A 277 27.72 -26.15 24.13
N PHE A 278 27.76 -24.86 23.80
CA PHE A 278 28.98 -24.07 23.79
C PHE A 278 29.62 -23.96 25.19
N LEU A 279 28.81 -23.74 26.23
CA LEU A 279 29.28 -23.57 27.60
C LEU A 279 29.73 -24.89 28.26
N PHE A 280 28.96 -25.97 28.09
CA PHE A 280 29.18 -27.22 28.84
C PHE A 280 29.76 -28.37 27.99
N LEU A 281 29.52 -28.37 26.68
CA LEU A 281 29.78 -29.51 25.78
C LEU A 281 30.50 -29.06 24.51
N ARG A 282 31.45 -28.12 24.62
CA ARG A 282 32.11 -27.44 23.48
C ARG A 282 32.62 -28.38 22.38
N LYS A 283 33.09 -29.58 22.74
CA LYS A 283 33.55 -30.63 21.80
C LYS A 283 32.44 -31.13 20.86
N TYR A 284 31.18 -31.11 21.30
CA TYR A 284 30.01 -31.57 20.56
C TYR A 284 29.23 -30.44 19.87
N LEU A 285 29.74 -29.20 19.92
CA LEU A 285 29.07 -28.04 19.32
C LEU A 285 28.81 -28.23 17.82
N TRP A 286 29.75 -28.82 17.09
CA TRP A 286 29.56 -29.10 15.67
C TRP A 286 28.41 -30.09 15.41
N VAL A 287 28.20 -31.08 16.30
CA VAL A 287 27.08 -32.03 16.20
C VAL A 287 25.77 -31.29 16.43
N THR A 288 25.70 -30.50 17.50
CA THR A 288 24.53 -29.69 17.83
C THR A 288 24.13 -28.77 16.67
N VAL A 289 25.08 -28.01 16.11
CA VAL A 289 24.79 -27.08 15.02
C VAL A 289 24.40 -27.83 13.75
N LEU A 290 24.99 -28.99 13.48
CA LEU A 290 24.61 -29.84 12.35
C LEU A 290 23.20 -30.41 12.52
N SER A 291 22.80 -30.79 13.75
CA SER A 291 21.44 -31.22 14.05
C SER A 291 20.43 -30.09 13.86
N VAL A 292 20.74 -28.87 14.35
CA VAL A 292 19.91 -27.68 14.11
C VAL A 292 19.79 -27.41 12.62
N PHE A 293 20.90 -27.46 11.86
CA PHE A 293 20.90 -27.32 10.41
C PHE A 293 19.99 -28.36 9.74
N GLY A 294 20.05 -29.62 10.14
CA GLY A 294 19.19 -30.68 9.57
C GLY A 294 17.70 -30.42 9.81
N VAL A 295 17.32 -30.04 11.03
CA VAL A 295 15.93 -29.69 11.36
C VAL A 295 15.49 -28.46 10.56
N GLU A 296 16.34 -27.44 10.49
CA GLU A 296 16.06 -26.20 9.79
C GLU A 296 15.95 -26.40 8.28
N PHE A 297 16.78 -27.27 7.71
CA PHE A 297 16.74 -27.64 6.30
C PHE A 297 15.39 -28.28 5.93
N VAL A 298 14.90 -29.20 6.77
CA VAL A 298 13.58 -29.83 6.58
C VAL A 298 12.45 -28.81 6.78
N TYR A 299 12.57 -27.95 7.80
CA TYR A 299 11.59 -26.90 8.06
C TYR A 299 11.42 -25.95 6.86
N LEU A 300 12.53 -25.43 6.33
CA LEU A 300 12.54 -24.53 5.18
C LEU A 300 11.98 -25.17 3.91
N LEU A 301 12.21 -26.47 3.72
CA LEU A 301 11.74 -27.19 2.54
C LEU A 301 10.22 -27.43 2.61
N VAL A 302 9.72 -27.90 3.75
CA VAL A 302 8.35 -28.43 3.88
C VAL A 302 7.35 -27.39 4.42
N PHE A 303 7.71 -26.65 5.48
CA PHE A 303 6.75 -25.88 6.27
C PHE A 303 6.85 -24.37 6.07
N TYR A 304 8.04 -23.87 5.75
CA TYR A 304 8.27 -22.43 5.63
C TYR A 304 7.46 -21.84 4.46
N ASN A 305 6.75 -20.74 4.71
CA ASN A 305 6.19 -19.88 3.69
C ASN A 305 6.74 -18.47 3.91
N PRO A 306 7.53 -17.91 2.96
CA PRO A 306 8.12 -16.58 3.11
C PRO A 306 7.13 -15.42 3.23
N ILE A 307 5.86 -15.64 2.92
CA ILE A 307 4.81 -14.60 2.96
C ILE A 307 4.24 -14.49 4.35
N THR A 308 3.76 -15.62 4.86
CA THR A 308 3.00 -15.67 6.12
C THR A 308 3.92 -15.75 7.33
N ASP A 309 5.15 -16.25 7.20
CA ASP A 309 6.14 -16.27 8.27
C ASP A 309 7.05 -15.03 8.23
N THR A 310 6.47 -13.86 8.51
CA THR A 310 7.16 -12.56 8.46
C THR A 310 8.38 -12.50 9.37
N ILE A 311 8.26 -13.02 10.60
CA ILE A 311 9.36 -13.04 11.59
C ILE A 311 10.53 -13.91 11.09
N SER A 312 10.26 -15.15 10.66
CA SER A 312 11.35 -16.00 10.18
C SER A 312 11.94 -15.45 8.88
N SER A 313 11.12 -14.91 7.98
CA SER A 313 11.57 -14.27 6.75
C SER A 313 12.50 -13.10 7.02
N PHE A 314 12.17 -12.25 8.00
CA PHE A 314 13.05 -11.16 8.44
C PHE A 314 14.37 -11.70 9.00
N LEU A 315 14.33 -12.74 9.83
CA LEU A 315 15.53 -13.35 10.41
C LEU A 315 16.43 -13.96 9.34
N TYR A 316 15.86 -14.70 8.40
CA TYR A 316 16.64 -15.27 7.30
C TYR A 316 17.17 -14.20 6.34
N GLY A 317 16.37 -13.19 6.00
CA GLY A 317 16.79 -12.09 5.14
C GLY A 317 17.96 -11.32 5.77
N SER A 318 17.83 -10.95 7.05
CA SER A 318 18.89 -10.29 7.83
C SER A 318 20.15 -11.16 7.92
N TYR A 319 19.98 -12.47 8.12
CA TYR A 319 21.06 -13.44 8.14
C TYR A 319 21.77 -13.55 6.79
N ILE A 320 21.04 -13.73 5.68
CA ILE A 320 21.62 -13.81 4.34
C ILE A 320 22.40 -12.55 4.04
N VAL A 321 21.81 -11.37 4.22
CA VAL A 321 22.48 -10.11 3.91
C VAL A 321 23.77 -10.02 4.72
N THR A 322 23.71 -10.20 6.04
CA THR A 322 24.90 -10.07 6.88
C THR A 322 25.97 -11.12 6.56
N PHE A 323 25.57 -12.39 6.47
CA PHE A 323 26.50 -13.50 6.25
C PHE A 323 27.12 -13.47 4.85
N VAL A 324 26.32 -13.25 3.81
CA VAL A 324 26.81 -13.21 2.42
C VAL A 324 27.77 -12.05 2.23
N PHE A 325 27.47 -10.86 2.77
CA PHE A 325 28.41 -9.74 2.69
C PHE A 325 29.71 -10.00 3.45
N LEU A 326 29.66 -10.57 4.66
CA LEU A 326 30.86 -10.96 5.41
C LEU A 326 31.67 -12.02 4.65
N PHE A 327 31.00 -13.03 4.09
CA PHE A 327 31.63 -14.08 3.30
C PHE A 327 32.33 -13.50 2.05
N LEU A 328 31.64 -12.64 1.30
CA LEU A 328 32.18 -11.95 0.14
C LEU A 328 33.38 -11.06 0.52
N ALA A 329 33.30 -10.33 1.63
CA ALA A 329 34.41 -9.51 2.12
C ALA A 329 35.64 -10.35 2.46
N VAL A 330 35.46 -11.47 3.17
CA VAL A 330 36.55 -12.41 3.51
C VAL A 330 37.19 -12.99 2.24
N LEU A 331 36.39 -13.39 1.24
CA LEU A 331 36.90 -13.88 -0.04
C LEU A 331 37.70 -12.81 -0.79
N LEU A 332 37.20 -11.58 -0.80
CA LEU A 332 37.84 -10.46 -1.47
C LEU A 332 39.21 -10.16 -0.85
N PHE A 333 39.29 -10.05 0.49
CA PHE A 333 40.57 -9.82 1.18
C PHE A 333 41.56 -10.99 1.00
N LYS A 334 41.09 -12.24 1.02
CA LYS A 334 41.95 -13.40 0.72
C LYS A 334 42.45 -13.35 -0.73
N SER A 335 41.65 -12.88 -1.68
CA SER A 335 42.08 -12.82 -3.09
C SER A 335 43.26 -11.86 -3.32
N PHE A 336 43.38 -10.79 -2.52
CA PHE A 336 44.48 -9.81 -2.61
C PHE A 336 45.70 -10.12 -1.73
N GLY A 337 45.70 -11.22 -0.99
CA GLY A 337 46.83 -11.60 -0.13
C GLY A 337 48.13 -11.86 -0.92
N LYS A 338 49.25 -11.27 -0.45
CA LYS A 338 50.58 -11.44 -1.09
C LYS A 338 51.13 -12.86 -1.04
N LYS A 339 50.68 -13.71 -0.11
CA LYS A 339 51.19 -15.07 0.14
C LYS A 339 50.35 -16.20 -0.49
N ILE A 340 49.32 -15.88 -1.27
CA ILE A 340 48.35 -16.86 -1.79
C ILE A 340 48.70 -17.24 -3.23
N LYS A 341 48.66 -18.55 -3.54
CA LYS A 341 48.97 -19.09 -4.88
C LYS A 341 47.96 -18.56 -5.92
N LEU A 342 48.40 -18.38 -7.17
CA LEU A 342 47.55 -17.85 -8.25
C LEU A 342 46.26 -18.67 -8.44
N THR A 343 46.35 -20.00 -8.36
CA THR A 343 45.19 -20.90 -8.49
C THR A 343 44.12 -20.63 -7.42
N GLU A 344 44.54 -20.40 -6.18
CA GLU A 344 43.62 -20.11 -5.07
C GLU A 344 43.01 -18.71 -5.20
N LYS A 345 43.78 -17.73 -5.72
CA LYS A 345 43.24 -16.40 -6.05
C LYS A 345 42.15 -16.48 -7.11
N VAL A 346 42.38 -17.23 -8.19
CA VAL A 346 41.40 -17.41 -9.26
C VAL A 346 40.13 -18.08 -8.72
N ILE A 347 40.26 -19.15 -7.93
CA ILE A 347 39.09 -19.83 -7.33
C ILE A 347 38.31 -18.88 -6.42
N ASN A 348 38.97 -18.15 -5.52
CA ASN A 348 38.30 -17.22 -4.61
C ASN A 348 37.60 -16.07 -5.36
N PHE A 349 38.24 -15.53 -6.39
CA PHE A 349 37.66 -14.48 -7.23
C PHE A 349 36.47 -15.00 -8.05
N SER A 350 36.54 -16.21 -8.59
CA SER A 350 35.42 -16.85 -9.28
C SER A 350 34.23 -17.08 -8.35
N ILE A 351 34.46 -17.59 -7.13
CA ILE A 351 33.38 -17.77 -6.14
C ILE A 351 32.74 -16.41 -5.79
N PHE A 352 33.56 -15.38 -5.55
CA PHE A 352 33.07 -14.02 -5.27
C PHE A 352 32.14 -13.51 -6.38
N PHE A 353 32.59 -13.59 -7.64
CA PHE A 353 31.83 -13.09 -8.78
C PHE A 353 30.57 -13.91 -9.03
N LEU A 354 30.63 -15.24 -8.89
CA LEU A 354 29.46 -16.10 -9.07
C LEU A 354 28.40 -15.83 -7.99
N VAL A 355 28.77 -15.70 -6.71
CA VAL A 355 27.82 -15.33 -5.64
C VAL A 355 27.18 -13.98 -5.95
N LEU A 356 27.95 -12.98 -6.40
CA LEU A 356 27.40 -11.68 -6.77
C LEU A 356 26.39 -11.80 -7.93
N ILE A 357 26.74 -12.56 -8.98
CA ILE A 357 25.86 -12.82 -10.11
C ILE A 357 24.55 -13.49 -9.68
N THR A 358 24.58 -14.44 -8.74
CA THR A 358 23.36 -15.13 -8.27
C THR A 358 22.30 -14.18 -7.70
N LEU A 359 22.69 -12.99 -7.23
CA LEU A 359 21.76 -11.98 -6.70
C LEU A 359 20.97 -11.25 -7.79
N PHE A 360 21.48 -11.21 -9.02
CA PHE A 360 20.92 -10.42 -10.12
C PHE A 360 20.32 -11.27 -11.25
N VAL A 361 20.78 -12.51 -11.42
CA VAL A 361 20.28 -13.40 -12.49
C VAL A 361 18.86 -13.87 -12.15
N PRO A 362 17.88 -13.73 -13.07
CA PRO A 362 16.54 -14.25 -12.84
C PRO A 362 16.56 -15.78 -12.79
N SER A 363 15.78 -16.37 -11.90
CA SER A 363 15.60 -17.82 -11.81
C SER A 363 14.47 -18.33 -12.70
N TYR A 364 13.47 -17.49 -13.00
CA TYR A 364 12.33 -17.85 -13.83
C TYR A 364 11.98 -16.74 -14.83
N TYR A 365 11.34 -17.14 -15.93
CA TYR A 365 10.73 -16.25 -16.90
C TYR A 365 9.25 -16.59 -17.02
N SER A 366 8.37 -15.66 -16.67
CA SER A 366 6.91 -15.82 -16.79
C SER A 366 6.39 -15.14 -18.07
N TYR A 367 5.38 -15.75 -18.69
CA TYR A 367 4.75 -15.27 -19.93
C TYR A 367 3.29 -14.83 -19.70
N ASP A 368 2.60 -15.47 -18.76
CA ASP A 368 1.21 -15.18 -18.40
C ASP A 368 1.04 -14.00 -17.44
N LEU A 369 2.09 -13.58 -16.73
CA LEU A 369 2.05 -12.38 -15.89
C LEU A 369 2.17 -11.08 -16.68
N LEU A 370 2.29 -11.13 -18.02
CA LEU A 370 2.27 -9.93 -18.83
C LEU A 370 0.88 -9.29 -18.77
N MET A 371 0.83 -7.95 -18.76
CA MET A 371 -0.43 -7.21 -18.70
C MET A 371 -1.37 -7.59 -19.86
N GLU A 372 -0.82 -7.80 -21.06
CA GLU A 372 -1.54 -8.27 -22.26
C GLU A 372 -2.24 -9.63 -22.07
N LYS A 373 -1.81 -10.45 -21.11
CA LYS A 373 -2.43 -11.77 -20.83
C LYS A 373 -3.48 -11.70 -19.72
N ASN A 374 -3.61 -10.57 -19.05
CA ASN A 374 -4.50 -10.36 -17.90
C ASN A 374 -5.60 -9.32 -18.20
N ASN A 375 -6.39 -9.54 -19.25
CA ASN A 375 -7.42 -8.60 -19.72
C ASN A 375 -8.46 -8.21 -18.65
N GLN A 376 -8.66 -9.04 -17.63
CA GLN A 376 -9.56 -8.73 -16.51
C GLN A 376 -9.08 -7.53 -15.69
N PHE A 377 -7.77 -7.22 -15.73
CA PHE A 377 -7.19 -6.10 -15.01
C PHE A 377 -7.57 -4.74 -15.61
N ASN A 378 -7.70 -4.62 -16.94
CA ASN A 378 -7.95 -3.37 -17.65
C ASN A 378 -9.28 -2.66 -17.30
N ASN A 379 -10.24 -3.40 -16.74
CA ASN A 379 -11.52 -2.85 -16.30
C ASN A 379 -11.66 -2.86 -14.77
N SER A 380 -10.57 -3.12 -14.06
CA SER A 380 -10.56 -3.16 -12.60
C SER A 380 -10.28 -1.78 -12.03
N ALA A 381 -10.76 -1.55 -10.80
CA ALA A 381 -10.45 -0.31 -10.09
C ALA A 381 -8.95 -0.17 -9.78
N PHE A 382 -8.21 -1.28 -9.82
CA PHE A 382 -6.77 -1.35 -9.58
C PHE A 382 -5.90 -0.94 -10.77
N GLU A 383 -6.42 -1.02 -12.01
CA GLU A 383 -5.73 -0.44 -13.18
C GLU A 383 -5.81 1.09 -13.14
N THR A 384 -6.96 1.64 -12.74
CA THR A 384 -7.08 3.09 -12.48
C THR A 384 -6.14 3.52 -11.35
N GLN A 385 -6.01 2.73 -10.29
CA GLN A 385 -5.03 2.99 -9.23
C GLN A 385 -3.58 2.96 -9.76
N LEU A 386 -3.24 1.98 -10.62
CA LEU A 386 -1.92 1.91 -11.24
C LEU A 386 -1.62 3.18 -12.04
N LEU A 387 -2.58 3.61 -12.87
CA LEU A 387 -2.46 4.84 -13.66
C LEU A 387 -2.23 6.06 -12.74
N ASN A 388 -2.96 6.12 -11.62
CA ASN A 388 -2.82 7.20 -10.66
C ASN A 388 -1.44 7.25 -10.02
N ASP A 389 -0.91 6.10 -9.60
CA ASP A 389 0.40 5.98 -8.96
C ASP A 389 1.57 6.26 -9.92
N VAL A 390 1.36 6.01 -11.21
CA VAL A 390 2.40 6.17 -12.24
C VAL A 390 2.42 7.59 -12.81
N VAL A 391 1.25 8.19 -13.07
CA VAL A 391 1.15 9.50 -13.77
C VAL A 391 0.24 10.51 -13.10
N VAL A 392 -0.97 10.14 -12.67
CA VAL A 392 -1.99 11.17 -12.39
C VAL A 392 -1.70 11.91 -11.09
N TYR A 393 -1.34 11.20 -10.03
CA TYR A 393 -1.15 11.84 -8.73
C TYR A 393 0.05 12.78 -8.71
N PRO A 394 0.00 13.91 -7.97
CA PRO A 394 1.11 14.87 -7.88
C PRO A 394 2.42 14.26 -7.36
N HIS A 395 2.32 13.16 -6.59
CA HIS A 395 3.48 12.48 -6.05
C HIS A 395 4.04 11.38 -6.98
N ALA A 396 3.34 11.07 -8.08
CA ALA A 396 3.72 10.06 -9.04
C ALA A 396 5.02 10.45 -9.76
N PRO A 397 5.90 9.49 -10.12
CA PRO A 397 7.20 9.79 -10.73
C PRO A 397 7.09 10.61 -12.02
N ILE A 398 6.17 10.25 -12.92
CA ILE A 398 5.98 10.96 -14.19
C ILE A 398 5.44 12.37 -13.96
N HIS A 399 4.44 12.53 -13.07
CA HIS A 399 3.91 13.85 -12.70
C HIS A 399 5.01 14.76 -12.16
N LYS A 400 5.81 14.27 -11.21
CA LYS A 400 6.90 15.04 -10.61
C LYS A 400 7.89 15.50 -11.66
N THR A 401 8.28 14.61 -12.57
CA THR A 401 9.23 14.91 -13.64
C THR A 401 8.65 15.95 -14.62
N ILE A 402 7.39 15.81 -15.04
CA ILE A 402 6.73 16.79 -15.92
C ILE A 402 6.56 18.15 -15.22
N SER A 403 6.17 18.14 -13.94
CA SER A 403 6.03 19.36 -13.15
C SER A 403 7.38 20.07 -12.93
N SER A 404 8.44 19.31 -12.64
CA SER A 404 9.82 19.81 -12.55
C SER A 404 10.27 20.42 -13.87
N LEU A 405 10.04 19.72 -14.99
CA LEU A 405 10.33 20.20 -16.32
C LEU A 405 9.62 21.52 -16.63
N ASN A 406 8.32 21.61 -16.37
CA ASN A 406 7.54 22.85 -16.56
C ASN A 406 8.03 23.98 -15.66
N SER A 407 8.41 23.68 -14.42
CA SER A 407 9.02 24.65 -13.51
C SER A 407 10.36 25.19 -14.05
N HIS A 408 11.22 24.33 -14.58
CA HIS A 408 12.48 24.73 -15.20
C HIS A 408 12.27 25.57 -16.46
N LEU A 409 11.34 25.18 -17.33
CA LEU A 409 10.97 25.95 -18.52
C LEU A 409 10.41 27.33 -18.14
N GLY A 410 9.51 27.38 -17.15
CA GLY A 410 8.95 28.64 -16.65
C GLY A 410 10.01 29.54 -16.00
N SER A 411 10.96 28.96 -15.28
CA SER A 411 12.09 29.69 -14.68
C SER A 411 13.00 30.29 -15.76
N GLU A 412 13.35 29.51 -16.78
CA GLU A 412 14.16 29.97 -17.91
C GLU A 412 13.46 31.12 -18.65
N TYR A 413 12.18 30.95 -18.99
CA TYR A 413 11.39 32.01 -19.61
C TYR A 413 11.35 33.29 -18.77
N SER A 414 11.13 33.15 -17.46
CA SER A 414 11.09 34.29 -16.53
C SER A 414 12.43 35.03 -16.46
N GLN A 415 13.55 34.28 -16.41
CA GLN A 415 14.90 34.83 -16.40
C GLN A 415 15.22 35.56 -17.71
N VAL A 416 14.95 34.92 -18.85
CA VAL A 416 15.13 35.52 -20.19
C VAL A 416 14.30 36.80 -20.32
N ASN A 417 13.03 36.76 -19.95
CA ASN A 417 12.14 37.91 -20.03
C ASN A 417 12.61 39.05 -19.09
N THR A 418 13.04 38.73 -17.87
CA THR A 418 13.56 39.72 -16.92
C THR A 418 14.84 40.37 -17.43
N PHE A 419 15.75 39.58 -18.00
CA PHE A 419 16.99 40.08 -18.59
C PHE A 419 16.73 41.09 -19.70
N TYR A 420 15.95 40.73 -20.72
CA TYR A 420 15.70 41.61 -21.86
C TYR A 420 14.78 42.80 -21.54
N ARG A 421 13.80 42.61 -20.65
CA ARG A 421 12.82 43.67 -20.33
C ARG A 421 13.33 44.65 -19.28
N SER A 422 13.96 44.15 -18.22
CA SER A 422 14.31 44.95 -17.04
C SER A 422 15.80 45.28 -17.01
N ILE A 423 16.68 44.29 -17.09
CA ILE A 423 18.13 44.49 -16.94
C ILE A 423 18.68 45.30 -18.12
N PHE A 424 18.40 44.86 -19.35
CA PHE A 424 18.79 45.59 -20.55
C PHE A 424 18.12 46.97 -20.64
N GLY A 425 16.84 47.06 -20.22
CA GLY A 425 16.12 48.33 -20.13
C GLY A 425 16.77 49.31 -19.14
N SER A 426 17.16 48.83 -17.95
CA SER A 426 17.86 49.62 -16.94
C SER A 426 19.22 50.08 -17.44
N PHE A 427 20.00 49.18 -18.04
CA PHE A 427 21.29 49.53 -18.64
C PHE A 427 21.17 50.71 -19.62
N LEU A 428 20.18 50.67 -20.53
CA LEU A 428 19.93 51.77 -21.46
C LEU A 428 19.45 53.04 -20.74
N GLY A 429 18.60 52.90 -19.73
CA GLY A 429 18.12 54.01 -18.89
C GLY A 429 19.24 54.69 -18.10
N ASP A 430 20.16 53.92 -17.52
CA ASP A 430 21.30 54.39 -16.74
C ASP A 430 22.29 55.14 -17.63
N LEU A 431 22.51 54.68 -18.86
CA LEU A 431 23.31 55.40 -19.85
C LEU A 431 22.67 56.73 -20.29
N LEU A 432 21.33 56.81 -20.37
CA LEU A 432 20.62 58.07 -20.64
C LEU A 432 20.68 59.02 -19.44
N ASN A 433 20.42 58.53 -18.23
CA ASN A 433 20.42 59.31 -16.98
C ASN A 433 21.81 59.87 -16.65
N SER A 434 22.86 59.12 -16.95
CA SER A 434 24.26 59.55 -16.77
C SER A 434 24.78 60.46 -17.89
N GLN A 435 23.92 60.84 -18.85
CA GLN A 435 24.26 61.68 -20.00
C GLN A 435 25.34 61.09 -20.92
N VAL A 436 25.58 59.78 -20.88
CA VAL A 436 26.46 59.10 -21.84
C VAL A 436 25.76 59.01 -23.20
N LEU A 437 24.46 58.69 -23.17
CA LEU A 437 23.56 58.74 -24.32
C LEU A 437 22.66 59.97 -24.25
N SER A 438 22.37 60.57 -25.41
CA SER A 438 21.36 61.63 -25.52
C SER A 438 19.99 61.09 -25.93
N GLN A 439 19.97 60.08 -26.81
CA GLN A 439 18.73 59.52 -27.33
C GLN A 439 18.95 58.11 -27.90
N ILE A 440 17.92 57.27 -27.77
CA ILE A 440 17.80 55.97 -28.43
C ILE A 440 16.56 56.03 -29.33
N GLN A 441 16.74 55.86 -30.64
CA GLN A 441 15.66 55.78 -31.63
C GLN A 441 15.84 54.54 -32.49
N GLY A 442 15.05 53.49 -32.22
CA GLY A 442 15.13 52.22 -32.94
C GLY A 442 16.55 51.64 -32.85
N SER A 443 17.20 51.46 -34.01
CA SER A 443 18.58 50.98 -34.11
C SER A 443 19.65 52.07 -33.99
N SER A 444 19.26 53.35 -33.87
CA SER A 444 20.19 54.47 -33.80
C SER A 444 20.40 54.95 -32.36
N VAL A 445 21.68 55.05 -31.96
CA VAL A 445 22.11 55.48 -30.63
C VAL A 445 22.92 56.77 -30.78
N GLN A 446 22.47 57.84 -30.13
CA GLN A 446 23.18 59.13 -30.12
C GLN A 446 23.92 59.31 -28.79
N THR A 447 25.20 59.68 -28.87
CA THR A 447 26.04 59.94 -27.69
C THR A 447 26.01 61.41 -27.31
N ASN A 448 26.20 61.69 -26.02
CA ASN A 448 26.31 63.04 -25.51
C ASN A 448 27.76 63.30 -25.05
N ARG A 449 28.36 64.34 -25.63
CA ARG A 449 29.76 64.73 -25.36
C ARG A 449 30.01 65.04 -23.88
N GLU A 450 29.02 65.53 -23.15
CA GLU A 450 29.16 65.89 -21.74
C GLU A 450 29.35 64.66 -20.83
N GLY A 451 28.63 63.56 -21.06
CA GLY A 451 28.82 62.31 -20.30
C GLY A 451 30.04 61.49 -20.72
N LEU A 452 30.69 61.84 -21.83
CA LEU A 452 31.91 61.20 -22.32
C LEU A 452 33.20 61.91 -21.88
N LYS A 453 33.11 62.95 -21.05
CA LYS A 453 34.29 63.65 -20.52
C LYS A 453 35.03 62.77 -19.51
N ILE A 454 36.35 62.96 -19.42
CA ILE A 454 37.24 62.12 -18.61
C ILE A 454 36.92 62.15 -17.10
N ASP A 455 36.31 63.21 -16.60
CA ASP A 455 35.82 63.32 -15.22
C ASP A 455 34.57 62.48 -14.95
N LYS A 456 33.97 61.87 -15.99
CA LYS A 456 32.82 60.96 -15.94
C LYS A 456 33.18 59.51 -16.30
N VAL A 457 34.47 59.14 -16.24
CA VAL A 457 34.98 57.78 -16.51
C VAL A 457 34.18 56.69 -15.79
N GLU A 458 33.82 56.91 -14.54
CA GLU A 458 33.05 55.95 -13.75
C GLU A 458 31.71 55.60 -14.40
N ASN A 459 31.06 56.54 -15.09
CA ASN A 459 29.77 56.32 -15.72
C ASN A 459 29.89 55.59 -17.06
N TYR A 460 30.72 56.10 -17.99
CA TYR A 460 30.82 55.50 -19.32
C TYR A 460 31.63 54.20 -19.36
N ARG A 461 32.38 53.88 -18.28
CA ARG A 461 33.07 52.60 -18.11
C ARG A 461 32.39 51.67 -17.10
N GLY A 462 31.89 52.20 -15.99
CA GLY A 462 31.28 51.40 -14.91
C GLY A 462 29.96 50.77 -15.33
N ILE A 463 29.05 51.55 -15.93
CA ILE A 463 27.72 51.04 -16.34
C ILE A 463 27.84 49.85 -17.33
N PRO A 464 28.68 49.91 -18.39
CA PRO A 464 28.93 48.73 -19.23
C PRO A 464 29.62 47.56 -18.51
N LEU A 465 30.48 47.83 -17.53
CA LEU A 465 31.16 46.78 -16.76
C LEU A 465 30.17 46.01 -15.88
N ASP A 466 29.28 46.73 -15.19
CA ASP A 466 28.24 46.12 -14.36
C ASP A 466 27.26 45.31 -15.23
N PHE A 467 26.85 45.86 -16.37
CA PHE A 467 26.01 45.12 -17.33
C PHE A 467 26.72 43.89 -17.92
N SER A 468 28.04 43.92 -18.10
CA SER A 468 28.81 42.75 -18.53
C SER A 468 28.78 41.62 -17.50
N ASN A 469 28.74 41.93 -16.21
CA ASN A 469 28.58 40.93 -15.16
C ASN A 469 27.17 40.33 -15.22
N GLU A 470 26.13 41.16 -15.37
CA GLU A 470 24.74 40.71 -15.54
C GLU A 470 24.55 39.81 -16.77
N ILE A 471 25.22 40.11 -17.89
CA ILE A 471 25.23 39.21 -19.07
C ILE A 471 25.86 37.87 -18.71
N THR A 472 26.98 37.89 -17.99
CA THR A 472 27.70 36.67 -17.61
C THR A 472 26.85 35.81 -16.68
N ASP A 473 26.19 36.42 -15.69
CA ASP A 473 25.30 35.73 -14.76
C ASP A 473 24.06 35.17 -15.47
N PHE A 474 23.47 35.93 -16.40
CA PHE A 474 22.38 35.45 -17.24
C PHE A 474 22.77 34.22 -18.07
N VAL A 475 23.90 34.28 -18.79
CA VAL A 475 24.38 33.16 -19.61
C VAL A 475 24.64 31.93 -18.75
N ASN A 476 25.34 32.08 -17.62
CA ASN A 476 25.61 30.98 -16.70
C ASN A 476 24.33 30.36 -16.14
N SER A 477 23.33 31.18 -15.78
CA SER A 477 22.04 30.70 -15.28
C SER A 477 21.26 29.94 -16.37
N SER A 478 21.25 30.46 -17.60
CA SER A 478 20.61 29.82 -18.75
C SER A 478 21.25 28.45 -19.09
N GLU A 479 22.59 28.35 -19.06
CA GLU A 479 23.29 27.06 -19.23
C GLU A 479 22.92 26.05 -18.14
N ILE A 480 22.76 26.50 -16.90
CA ILE A 480 22.32 25.64 -15.79
C ILE A 480 20.88 25.17 -16.00
N SER A 481 19.97 26.08 -16.39
CA SER A 481 18.58 25.78 -16.69
C SER A 481 18.46 24.78 -17.84
N GLU A 482 19.19 24.99 -18.93
CA GLU A 482 19.24 24.09 -20.09
C GLU A 482 19.65 22.68 -19.65
N ARG A 483 20.73 22.55 -18.88
CA ARG A 483 21.16 21.26 -18.35
C ARG A 483 20.09 20.59 -17.49
N ASN A 484 19.40 21.35 -16.63
CA ASN A 484 18.33 20.81 -15.79
C ASN A 484 17.13 20.33 -16.63
N ILE A 485 16.73 21.09 -17.65
CA ILE A 485 15.68 20.70 -18.61
C ILE A 485 16.02 19.37 -19.29
N TYR A 486 17.24 19.23 -19.82
CA TYR A 486 17.66 17.98 -20.47
C TYR A 486 17.78 16.80 -19.50
N ASN A 487 18.23 17.02 -18.27
CA ASN A 487 18.24 15.98 -17.24
C ASN A 487 16.82 15.47 -16.92
N GLU A 488 15.83 16.36 -16.85
CA GLU A 488 14.43 15.98 -16.63
C GLU A 488 13.84 15.27 -17.85
N LEU A 489 14.18 15.69 -19.07
CA LEU A 489 13.78 14.99 -20.30
C LEU A 489 14.35 13.56 -20.37
N ASP A 490 15.62 13.37 -20.02
CA ASP A 490 16.24 12.04 -19.95
C ASP A 490 15.59 11.18 -18.87
N THR A 491 15.27 11.77 -17.71
CA THR A 491 14.55 11.10 -16.62
C THR A 491 13.15 10.67 -17.08
N LEU A 492 12.41 11.55 -17.76
CA LEU A 492 11.08 11.26 -18.32
C LEU A 492 11.15 10.10 -19.32
N LYS A 493 12.16 10.10 -20.19
CA LYS A 493 12.38 9.02 -21.16
C LYS A 493 12.58 7.67 -20.50
N VAL A 494 13.43 7.60 -19.46
CA VAL A 494 13.68 6.35 -18.72
C VAL A 494 12.41 5.87 -18.01
N GLN A 495 11.70 6.77 -17.31
CA GLN A 495 10.48 6.42 -16.59
C GLN A 495 9.36 5.96 -17.55
N ALA A 496 9.15 6.67 -18.66
CA ALA A 496 8.16 6.28 -19.68
C ALA A 496 8.48 4.90 -20.25
N HIS A 497 9.76 4.63 -20.55
CA HIS A 497 10.20 3.30 -20.99
C HIS A 497 9.93 2.21 -19.95
N ASP A 498 10.24 2.47 -18.68
CA ASP A 498 10.06 1.49 -17.61
C ASP A 498 8.59 1.12 -17.35
N VAL A 499 7.68 2.06 -17.55
CA VAL A 499 6.23 1.82 -17.51
C VAL A 499 5.79 1.05 -18.75
N LEU A 500 6.01 1.64 -19.93
CA LEU A 500 5.42 1.18 -21.18
C LEU A 500 5.91 -0.20 -21.60
N LYS A 501 7.14 -0.59 -21.26
CA LYS A 501 7.67 -1.92 -21.63
C LYS A 501 6.85 -3.08 -21.08
N PHE A 502 6.10 -2.88 -19.98
CA PHE A 502 5.23 -3.89 -19.35
C PHE A 502 3.74 -3.65 -19.59
N SER A 503 3.35 -2.47 -20.06
CA SER A 503 1.96 -2.10 -20.32
C SER A 503 1.39 -2.84 -21.53
N ASP A 504 0.11 -3.16 -21.45
CA ASP A 504 -0.67 -3.56 -22.62
C ASP A 504 -1.14 -2.32 -23.41
N ALA A 505 -1.85 -2.56 -24.53
CA ALA A 505 -2.28 -1.49 -25.42
C ALA A 505 -3.30 -0.53 -24.77
N GLU A 506 -4.19 -1.05 -23.90
CA GLU A 506 -5.22 -0.24 -23.28
C GLU A 506 -4.63 0.73 -22.24
N PHE A 507 -3.79 0.22 -21.35
CA PHE A 507 -3.13 1.05 -20.35
C PHE A 507 -2.12 2.01 -20.96
N GLU A 508 -1.41 1.60 -22.02
CA GLU A 508 -0.53 2.49 -22.78
C GLU A 508 -1.29 3.71 -23.30
N SER A 509 -2.47 3.53 -23.90
CA SER A 509 -3.29 4.65 -24.36
C SER A 509 -3.66 5.59 -23.20
N LYS A 510 -4.18 5.04 -22.10
CA LYS A 510 -4.55 5.82 -20.90
C LYS A 510 -3.35 6.57 -20.31
N PHE A 511 -2.18 5.93 -20.26
CA PHE A 511 -0.93 6.51 -19.79
C PHE A 511 -0.45 7.67 -20.66
N ILE A 512 -0.46 7.49 -21.98
CA ILE A 512 -0.04 8.52 -22.94
C ILE A 512 -0.99 9.72 -22.87
N ASP A 513 -2.30 9.48 -22.82
CA ASP A 513 -3.30 10.54 -22.74
C ASP A 513 -3.14 11.35 -21.45
N ALA A 514 -3.00 10.69 -20.30
CA ALA A 514 -2.77 11.36 -19.02
C ALA A 514 -1.45 12.15 -19.01
N SER A 515 -0.38 11.60 -19.59
CA SER A 515 0.92 12.28 -19.69
C SER A 515 0.85 13.51 -20.59
N ASN A 516 0.18 13.40 -21.75
CA ASN A 516 0.00 14.50 -22.69
C ASN A 516 -0.85 15.63 -22.10
N GLN A 517 -1.87 15.30 -21.30
CA GLN A 517 -2.66 16.29 -20.59
C GLN A 517 -1.81 17.10 -19.59
N LEU A 518 -0.88 16.45 -18.88
CA LEU A 518 0.05 17.12 -17.97
C LEU A 518 1.08 17.97 -18.73
N LEU A 519 1.65 17.45 -19.81
CA LEU A 519 2.60 18.18 -20.65
C LEU A 519 1.95 19.46 -21.21
N SER A 520 0.71 19.37 -21.68
CA SER A 520 -0.04 20.49 -22.27
C SER A 520 -0.46 21.58 -21.27
N SER A 521 -0.02 21.52 -20.00
CA SER A 521 -0.30 22.55 -19.00
C SER A 521 0.48 23.86 -19.22
N SER A 522 1.50 23.85 -20.07
CA SER A 522 2.27 25.04 -20.48
C SER A 522 2.56 25.00 -21.98
N ASP A 523 2.49 26.15 -22.65
CA ASP A 523 2.88 26.35 -24.05
C ASP A 523 4.41 26.33 -24.24
N LEU A 524 5.19 26.44 -23.16
CA LEU A 524 6.65 26.43 -23.20
C LEU A 524 7.23 25.06 -23.61
N ILE A 525 6.45 23.97 -23.48
CA ILE A 525 6.87 22.62 -23.87
C ILE A 525 6.71 22.36 -25.38
N ASP A 526 5.93 23.18 -26.10
CA ASP A 526 5.55 22.95 -27.50
C ASP A 526 6.75 22.61 -28.42
N PRO A 527 7.91 23.28 -28.32
CA PRO A 527 9.07 22.96 -29.16
C PRO A 527 9.67 21.57 -28.88
N LEU A 528 9.43 21.03 -27.68
CA LEU A 528 9.98 19.75 -27.20
C LEU A 528 9.00 18.59 -27.36
N LEU A 529 7.71 18.85 -27.56
CA LEU A 529 6.68 17.81 -27.72
C LEU A 529 7.00 16.75 -28.78
N PRO A 530 7.53 17.08 -29.98
CA PRO A 530 7.90 16.06 -30.96
C PRO A 530 8.94 15.06 -30.43
N SER A 531 9.91 15.55 -29.66
CA SER A 531 10.92 14.70 -29.01
C SER A 531 10.32 13.89 -27.87
N VAL A 532 9.49 14.50 -27.02
CA VAL A 532 8.83 13.81 -25.91
C VAL A 532 7.90 12.69 -26.39
N ASN A 533 7.14 12.92 -27.46
CA ASN A 533 6.25 11.90 -28.05
C ASN A 533 7.02 10.67 -28.54
N SER A 534 8.29 10.83 -28.93
CA SER A 534 9.13 9.68 -29.32
C SER A 534 9.47 8.77 -28.14
N TYR A 535 9.39 9.27 -26.90
CA TYR A 535 9.69 8.49 -25.69
C TYR A 535 8.62 7.44 -25.40
N PHE A 536 7.42 7.60 -25.95
CA PHE A 536 6.33 6.66 -25.80
C PHE A 536 6.39 5.47 -26.78
N ASN A 537 7.28 5.52 -27.78
CA ASN A 537 7.48 4.40 -28.69
C ASN A 537 8.49 3.41 -28.09
N VAL A 538 7.97 2.40 -27.38
CA VAL A 538 8.77 1.46 -26.59
C VAL A 538 8.46 0.01 -26.99
N ASP A 539 9.52 -0.76 -27.27
CA ASP A 539 9.39 -2.19 -27.53
C ASP A 539 8.91 -2.92 -26.27
N LYS A 540 7.82 -3.70 -26.42
CA LYS A 540 7.24 -4.46 -25.31
C LYS A 540 8.10 -5.67 -24.96
N VAL A 541 8.17 -6.00 -23.68
CA VAL A 541 8.82 -7.25 -23.25
C VAL A 541 7.93 -8.45 -23.58
N ASN A 542 8.56 -9.55 -23.98
CA ASN A 542 7.85 -10.81 -24.26
C ASN A 542 7.82 -11.78 -23.08
N LYS A 543 8.41 -11.40 -21.94
CA LYS A 543 8.47 -12.19 -20.71
C LYS A 543 8.86 -11.32 -19.51
N ILE A 544 8.48 -11.75 -18.31
CA ILE A 544 8.88 -11.11 -17.05
C ILE A 544 9.98 -11.92 -16.38
N ASN A 545 11.05 -11.23 -16.01
CA ASN A 545 12.21 -11.79 -15.33
C ASN A 545 11.94 -11.87 -13.82
N LEU A 546 11.77 -13.08 -13.29
CA LEU A 546 11.55 -13.32 -11.87
C LEU A 546 12.85 -13.79 -11.21
N ARG A 547 13.34 -13.06 -10.21
CA ARG A 547 14.51 -13.47 -9.41
C ARG A 547 14.09 -14.49 -8.36
N THR A 548 15.07 -15.15 -7.74
CA THR A 548 14.79 -16.20 -6.74
C THR A 548 13.96 -15.69 -5.57
N TYR A 549 14.25 -14.48 -5.11
CA TYR A 549 13.53 -13.85 -4.01
C TYR A 549 12.19 -13.20 -4.43
N ASN A 550 11.78 -13.32 -5.70
CA ASN A 550 10.45 -12.93 -6.17
C ASN A 550 9.43 -14.07 -6.08
N THR A 551 9.86 -15.31 -5.81
CA THR A 551 8.97 -16.47 -5.77
C THR A 551 9.18 -17.28 -4.50
N ILE A 552 8.13 -17.93 -4.00
CA ILE A 552 8.22 -18.74 -2.77
C ILE A 552 9.22 -19.88 -2.97
N TYR A 553 9.08 -20.63 -4.06
CA TYR A 553 9.96 -21.77 -4.34
C TYR A 553 11.42 -21.33 -4.56
N GLY A 554 11.63 -20.25 -5.33
CA GLY A 554 12.96 -19.69 -5.55
C GLY A 554 13.62 -19.22 -4.26
N THR A 555 12.84 -18.62 -3.36
CA THR A 555 13.32 -18.12 -2.06
C THR A 555 13.77 -19.27 -1.18
N LYS A 556 13.02 -20.38 -1.13
CA LYS A 556 13.40 -21.61 -0.42
C LYS A 556 14.72 -22.18 -0.94
N VAL A 557 14.84 -22.33 -2.26
CA VAL A 557 16.08 -22.82 -2.90
C VAL A 557 17.26 -21.92 -2.55
N PHE A 558 17.08 -20.61 -2.67
CA PHE A 558 18.13 -19.63 -2.37
C PHE A 558 18.57 -19.68 -0.90
N LEU A 559 17.61 -19.71 0.03
CA LEU A 559 17.86 -19.83 1.47
C LEU A 559 18.62 -21.09 1.84
N LEU A 560 18.16 -22.25 1.37
CA LEU A 560 18.78 -23.53 1.64
C LEU A 560 20.22 -23.59 1.10
N PHE A 561 20.48 -22.97 -0.05
CA PHE A 561 21.82 -22.90 -0.63
C PHE A 561 22.75 -22.09 0.27
N PHE A 562 22.35 -20.88 0.68
CA PHE A 562 23.17 -20.02 1.52
C PHE A 562 23.32 -20.55 2.95
N LEU A 563 22.30 -21.18 3.52
CA LEU A 563 22.40 -21.87 4.80
C LEU A 563 23.45 -22.99 4.73
N SER A 564 23.43 -23.79 3.66
CA SER A 564 24.41 -24.85 3.43
C SER A 564 25.81 -24.29 3.24
N LEU A 565 25.95 -23.19 2.48
CA LEU A 565 27.21 -22.46 2.31
C LEU A 565 27.76 -21.98 3.66
N THR A 566 26.92 -21.49 4.55
CA THR A 566 27.35 -21.03 5.87
C THR A 566 27.93 -22.15 6.72
N ILE A 567 27.26 -23.29 6.77
CA ILE A 567 27.75 -24.48 7.47
C ILE A 567 29.08 -24.93 6.86
N PHE A 568 29.21 -24.89 5.53
CA PHE A 568 30.46 -25.19 4.83
C PHE A 568 31.59 -24.22 5.22
N VAL A 569 31.32 -22.94 5.44
CA VAL A 569 32.35 -21.93 5.71
C VAL A 569 32.79 -21.93 7.18
N ILE A 570 31.84 -22.09 8.12
CA ILE A 570 32.11 -21.95 9.56
C ILE A 570 32.86 -23.15 10.15
N PHE A 571 32.52 -24.37 9.72
CA PHE A 571 33.05 -25.60 10.32
C PHE A 571 34.19 -26.19 9.51
N GLU A 572 35.22 -26.70 10.17
CA GLU A 572 36.39 -27.33 9.53
C GLU A 572 36.31 -28.87 9.53
N GLU A 573 35.37 -29.44 10.29
CA GLU A 573 35.15 -30.87 10.40
C GLU A 573 34.77 -31.48 9.05
N LYS A 574 35.49 -32.53 8.64
CA LYS A 574 35.32 -33.16 7.32
C LYS A 574 33.88 -33.59 7.05
N PHE A 575 33.23 -34.18 8.06
CA PHE A 575 31.86 -34.67 7.96
C PHE A 575 30.86 -33.54 7.67
N THR A 576 30.97 -32.42 8.39
CA THR A 576 30.14 -31.22 8.20
C THR A 576 30.33 -30.61 6.82
N LYS A 577 31.59 -30.52 6.34
CA LYS A 577 31.89 -30.05 4.98
C LYS A 577 31.23 -30.95 3.92
N TYR A 578 31.31 -32.27 4.04
CA TYR A 578 30.66 -33.18 3.08
C TYR A 578 29.14 -33.07 3.10
N ILE A 579 28.51 -32.98 4.27
CA ILE A 579 27.06 -32.79 4.37
C ILE A 579 26.64 -31.47 3.71
N SER A 580 27.32 -30.37 4.02
CA SER A 580 26.98 -29.07 3.41
C SER A 580 27.15 -29.06 1.88
N LEU A 581 28.17 -29.73 1.34
CA LEU A 581 28.36 -29.90 -0.10
C LEU A 581 27.25 -30.76 -0.73
N LEU A 582 26.84 -31.85 -0.07
CA LEU A 582 25.72 -32.68 -0.51
C LEU A 582 24.41 -31.87 -0.51
N SER A 583 24.16 -31.08 0.54
CA SER A 583 23.00 -30.18 0.64
C SER A 583 23.01 -29.13 -0.47
N MET A 584 24.15 -28.47 -0.73
CA MET A 584 24.27 -27.50 -1.84
C MET A 584 24.01 -28.16 -3.21
N LEU A 585 24.52 -29.38 -3.43
CA LEU A 585 24.26 -30.14 -4.64
C LEU A 585 22.77 -30.45 -4.80
N LEU A 586 22.12 -30.95 -3.74
CA LEU A 586 20.68 -31.26 -3.73
C LEU A 586 19.87 -30.00 -4.06
N VAL A 587 20.15 -28.88 -3.39
CA VAL A 587 19.47 -27.60 -3.62
C VAL A 587 19.71 -27.07 -5.05
N SER A 588 20.92 -27.23 -5.57
CA SER A 588 21.21 -26.88 -6.96
C SER A 588 20.37 -27.69 -7.94
N ILE A 589 20.13 -28.98 -7.66
CA ILE A 589 19.24 -29.84 -8.46
C ILE A 589 17.78 -29.37 -8.32
N LEU A 590 17.33 -29.00 -7.11
CA LEU A 590 15.99 -28.46 -6.88
C LEU A 590 15.70 -27.22 -7.75
N SER A 591 16.71 -26.39 -8.05
CA SER A 591 16.53 -25.21 -8.91
C SER A 591 16.06 -25.52 -10.33
N PHE A 592 16.15 -26.78 -10.79
CA PHE A 592 15.68 -27.24 -12.09
C PHE A 592 14.30 -27.91 -12.06
N ILE A 593 13.65 -28.00 -10.89
CA ILE A 593 12.33 -28.61 -10.75
C ILE A 593 11.25 -27.56 -11.05
N LYS A 594 10.33 -27.88 -11.96
CA LYS A 594 9.17 -27.06 -12.29
C LYS A 594 8.04 -27.35 -11.30
N VAL A 595 7.59 -26.33 -10.56
CA VAL A 595 6.45 -26.35 -9.63
C VAL A 595 5.30 -25.55 -10.24
N THR A 596 4.14 -26.14 -10.44
CA THR A 596 3.00 -25.47 -11.08
C THR A 596 1.76 -25.56 -10.18
N PRO A 597 1.08 -24.44 -9.86
CA PRO A 597 1.45 -23.05 -10.18
C PRO A 597 2.67 -22.57 -9.38
N LEU A 598 3.37 -21.56 -9.90
CA LEU A 598 4.44 -20.88 -9.19
C LEU A 598 3.88 -19.60 -8.54
N GLU A 599 4.00 -19.53 -7.21
CA GLU A 599 3.59 -18.37 -6.43
C GLU A 599 4.66 -17.26 -6.49
N VAL A 600 4.25 -16.09 -6.96
CA VAL A 600 5.08 -14.89 -7.15
C VAL A 600 4.64 -13.81 -6.18
N PHE A 601 5.60 -13.22 -5.47
CA PHE A 601 5.32 -12.08 -4.60
C PHE A 601 4.99 -10.85 -5.43
N SER A 602 3.84 -10.23 -5.14
CA SER A 602 3.55 -8.86 -5.55
C SER A 602 4.28 -7.88 -4.60
N GLN A 603 4.00 -8.00 -3.30
CA GLN A 603 4.63 -7.29 -2.18
C GLN A 603 4.24 -7.99 -0.86
N ILE A 604 5.04 -7.84 0.20
CA ILE A 604 4.68 -8.37 1.54
C ILE A 604 3.38 -7.70 2.01
N GLY A 605 2.44 -8.50 2.52
CA GLY A 605 1.12 -8.02 2.98
C GLY A 605 0.09 -7.85 1.85
N TYR A 606 0.42 -8.26 0.63
CA TYR A 606 -0.47 -8.22 -0.53
C TYR A 606 -0.66 -9.62 -1.14
N PRO A 607 -1.76 -9.85 -1.88
CA PRO A 607 -2.01 -11.14 -2.53
C PRO A 607 -0.89 -11.53 -3.49
N THR A 608 -0.49 -12.80 -3.47
CA THR A 608 0.42 -13.35 -4.48
C THR A 608 -0.23 -13.41 -5.83
N VAL A 609 0.60 -13.37 -6.87
CA VAL A 609 0.16 -13.71 -8.22
C VAL A 609 0.66 -15.10 -8.59
N LEU A 610 -0.18 -15.87 -9.26
CA LEU A 610 0.15 -17.23 -9.71
C LEU A 610 0.60 -17.18 -11.17
N THR A 611 1.69 -17.88 -11.49
CA THR A 611 2.11 -18.14 -12.87
C THR A 611 2.12 -19.63 -13.17
N VAL A 612 1.44 -20.00 -14.25
CA VAL A 612 1.34 -21.36 -14.78
C VAL A 612 2.21 -21.49 -16.03
N ASP A 613 2.22 -20.45 -16.87
CA ASP A 613 3.06 -20.38 -18.07
C ASP A 613 4.38 -19.68 -17.80
N TYR A 614 5.36 -20.48 -17.35
CA TYR A 614 6.72 -20.02 -17.11
C TYR A 614 7.78 -21.05 -17.52
N SER A 615 8.99 -20.55 -17.76
CA SER A 615 10.21 -21.33 -17.96
C SER A 615 11.24 -21.03 -16.86
N PHE A 616 12.03 -22.03 -16.47
CA PHE A 616 13.13 -21.83 -15.52
C PHE A 616 14.41 -21.43 -16.27
N ASN A 617 15.20 -20.56 -15.67
CA ASN A 617 16.47 -20.12 -16.23
C ASN A 617 17.58 -21.11 -15.84
N TYR A 618 17.96 -21.99 -16.78
CA TYR A 618 19.04 -22.95 -16.59
C TYR A 618 20.36 -22.33 -16.12
N ILE A 619 20.64 -21.08 -16.50
CA ILE A 619 21.87 -20.38 -16.10
C ILE A 619 21.95 -20.26 -14.58
N PHE A 620 20.83 -19.97 -13.90
CA PHE A 620 20.81 -19.84 -12.45
C PHE A 620 21.23 -21.15 -11.75
N GLY A 621 20.61 -22.27 -12.12
CA GLY A 621 20.96 -23.57 -11.56
C GLY A 621 22.39 -24.02 -11.91
N ILE A 622 22.87 -23.72 -13.11
CA ILE A 622 24.26 -23.99 -13.52
C ILE A 622 25.23 -23.20 -12.64
N ILE A 623 24.95 -21.93 -12.34
CA ILE A 623 25.79 -21.12 -11.45
C ILE A 623 25.89 -21.76 -10.06
N LEU A 624 24.77 -22.25 -9.50
CA LEU A 624 24.79 -22.94 -8.20
C LEU A 624 25.62 -24.24 -8.23
N LEU A 625 25.52 -25.02 -9.30
CA LEU A 625 26.33 -26.23 -9.49
C LEU A 625 27.83 -25.90 -9.62
N VAL A 626 28.18 -24.87 -10.39
CA VAL A 626 29.57 -24.42 -10.54
C VAL A 626 30.12 -23.89 -9.22
N LEU A 627 29.34 -23.11 -8.46
CA LEU A 627 29.70 -22.67 -7.11
C LEU A 627 30.00 -23.86 -6.19
N THR A 628 29.10 -24.83 -6.15
CA THR A 628 29.25 -26.05 -5.35
C THR A 628 30.52 -26.81 -5.74
N SER A 629 30.78 -26.93 -7.04
CA SER A 629 31.96 -27.60 -7.59
C SER A 629 33.27 -26.87 -7.26
N LEU A 630 33.30 -25.55 -7.35
CA LEU A 630 34.46 -24.74 -6.98
C LEU A 630 34.76 -24.82 -5.49
N LEU A 631 33.73 -24.82 -4.64
CA LEU A 631 33.88 -25.01 -3.19
C LEU A 631 34.42 -26.40 -2.86
N PHE A 632 33.95 -27.44 -3.56
CA PHE A 632 34.49 -28.80 -3.45
C PHE A 632 35.98 -28.85 -3.82
N VAL A 633 36.35 -28.31 -4.98
CA VAL A 633 37.75 -28.27 -5.45
C VAL A 633 38.64 -27.50 -4.47
N ARG A 634 38.17 -26.35 -3.98
CA ARG A 634 38.88 -25.55 -2.98
C ARG A 634 39.18 -26.36 -1.72
N TYR A 635 38.16 -27.03 -1.18
CA TYR A 635 38.32 -27.85 0.02
C TYR A 635 39.32 -28.99 -0.17
N PHE A 636 39.31 -29.66 -1.33
CA PHE A 636 40.30 -30.67 -1.67
C PHE A 636 41.72 -30.10 -1.80
N TYR A 637 41.86 -28.90 -2.35
CA TYR A 637 43.15 -28.23 -2.47
C TYR A 637 43.73 -27.87 -1.09
N ASP A 638 42.90 -27.39 -0.17
CA ASP A 638 43.29 -27.05 1.20
C ASP A 638 43.69 -28.31 2.00
N LEU A 639 43.00 -29.44 1.80
CA LEU A 639 43.35 -30.74 2.39
C LEU A 639 44.70 -31.30 1.91
N LYS A 640 45.14 -30.96 0.69
CA LYS A 640 46.40 -31.45 0.12
C LYS A 640 47.61 -30.61 0.52
N ASN A 641 47.39 -29.37 0.96
CA ASN A 641 48.45 -28.43 1.38
C ASN A 641 48.58 -28.30 2.92
N LYS A 642 47.63 -28.82 3.71
CA LYS A 642 47.79 -29.10 5.15
C LYS A 642 48.44 -30.46 5.33
#